data_AF-A0A1V5UG49-F1
#
_entry.id   AF-A0A1V5UG49-F1
#
_cell.length_a   1.000
_cell.length_b   1.000
_cell.length_c   1.000
_cell.angle_alpha   90.00
_cell.angle_beta   90.00
_cell.angle_gamma   90.00
#
_symmetry.space_group_name_H-M   'P 1'
#
loop_
_entity.id
_entity.type
_entity.pdbx_description
1 polymer ?
#
loop_
_entity_poly.entity_id
_entity_poly.type
_entity_poly.pdbx_seq_one_letter_code
_entity_poly.pdbx_strand_id
1 'polypeptide(L)'
;MTIKPLKIYNGICIKRFFGILLTAITLFSAHAFFYRACEAAAGDSEMEFKRNILVYYSASNGSDDYSNDVFELFGIFFNYYGYNFTFHNLDEGIGDEKIRESADLYVVCQYEAIHKHAGELCDFLTGALGRKRIILMELPGAPGRQEKLIEKLGFDCRDFIKGDLIRSWKGDSGLASGEIELKLTRTSDYFMFVPKPDRADARVHLAAVGDSVECPLIASSKDGAIIFTGKILAVDEKFNRRWMIDPMKAAGLLLSDGNRFVVPDPLVQSGRRAAFIHIDGDGFNYKTEHNDERYSGEIIADEIIDRYKLPTTASLIVSEVHPNDFGNAALEKKAAELLKKPYVEPASHSWYHPFEWHRLKLDTIEKYSDDTAETDQIQEMKIYNPANRIRETCLEKEIVSSVKYIGDLSGRKCRVICWTGMCNPTREALKLCEDKGIYNINGGDTRYDGEFKLYSNLRPHYCPSGGRIKFNARYVNEFIMTEHWSEPYDNYKKVIEGFKNTASPYLLTPVNIYYHFYSGTKPESLAALKEVYEFALAQSFSFMSVSAWIERLRGFMNCRITALRPVEKIELSAQAKPYYDAAELKCLYAYRYENNGEMDNFRWDFEGYPMIDPSGGVMGFNEINGSKYINAGPNKSGNIFIVDRPPEGLYLKSLSGKVIVAGYDSEEAGVYNVEAFVNSPFKAVIANADYPFYKIYYTNAKNETVQYAAIIDKEKNELIFNGPYEAGKIKLSIHYSSHFGNIKSFFYGAVTRIYYFFMKNPLIILLLVIYAYFSIQNRYLKRNLKRPGIKK
;
A
#
# COMPACT_ATOMS: atom_id res chain seq x y z
N MET A 1 1.39 -78.65 12.85
CA MET A 1 1.51 -78.64 14.32
C MET A 1 0.82 -77.40 14.85
N THR A 2 -0.16 -77.61 15.71
CA THR A 2 -1.07 -76.66 16.37
C THR A 2 -0.36 -75.53 17.12
N ILE A 3 -0.95 -74.32 17.09
CA ILE A 3 -1.50 -73.59 18.25
C ILE A 3 -2.57 -72.58 17.75
N LYS A 4 -3.72 -72.58 18.44
CA LYS A 4 -4.93 -71.76 18.24
C LYS A 4 -4.84 -70.41 19.01
N PRO A 5 -5.75 -69.46 18.74
CA PRO A 5 -5.59 -68.02 19.01
C PRO A 5 -6.08 -67.56 20.39
N LEU A 6 -5.56 -66.41 20.84
CA LEU A 6 -6.05 -65.67 22.01
C LEU A 6 -7.08 -64.59 21.61
N LYS A 7 -8.15 -64.49 22.40
CA LYS A 7 -9.28 -63.56 22.26
C LYS A 7 -8.89 -62.09 22.56
N ILE A 8 -9.33 -61.23 21.63
CA ILE A 8 -9.93 -59.88 21.76
C ILE A 8 -9.88 -59.20 23.15
N TYR A 9 -9.28 -57.99 23.17
CA TYR A 9 -9.80 -56.82 23.87
C TYR A 9 -9.61 -55.58 22.97
N ASN A 10 -10.62 -55.25 22.18
CA ASN A 10 -10.63 -54.08 21.27
C ASN A 10 -11.94 -53.28 21.41
N GLY A 11 -12.27 -52.88 22.64
CA GLY A 11 -13.55 -52.22 22.97
C GLY A 11 -13.47 -50.73 23.33
N ILE A 12 -12.26 -50.17 23.53
CA ILE A 12 -12.10 -48.85 24.16
C ILE A 12 -11.57 -47.77 23.19
N CYS A 13 -10.81 -48.12 22.16
CA CYS A 13 -10.28 -47.13 21.21
C CYS A 13 -11.29 -46.63 20.18
N ILE A 14 -12.22 -47.47 19.72
CA ILE A 14 -13.17 -47.09 18.66
C ILE A 14 -14.26 -46.15 19.19
N LYS A 15 -14.70 -46.31 20.45
CA LYS A 15 -15.69 -45.40 21.06
C LYS A 15 -15.12 -43.99 21.33
N ARG A 16 -13.84 -43.88 21.68
CA ARG A 16 -13.18 -42.57 21.85
C ARG A 16 -12.94 -41.87 20.51
N PHE A 17 -12.57 -42.61 19.47
CA PHE A 17 -12.39 -42.04 18.13
C PHE A 17 -13.72 -41.56 17.52
N PHE A 18 -14.80 -42.35 17.66
CA PHE A 18 -16.14 -41.92 17.26
C PHE A 18 -16.69 -40.79 18.12
N GLY A 19 -16.40 -40.76 19.42
CA GLY A 19 -16.79 -39.65 20.29
C GLY A 19 -16.14 -38.33 19.89
N ILE A 20 -14.84 -38.34 19.57
CA ILE A 20 -14.09 -37.15 19.11
C ILE A 20 -14.57 -36.70 17.73
N LEU A 21 -14.81 -37.64 16.80
CA LEU A 21 -15.33 -37.34 15.47
C LEU A 21 -16.76 -36.79 15.53
N LEU A 22 -17.62 -37.36 16.38
CA LEU A 22 -19.00 -36.88 16.55
C LEU A 22 -19.03 -35.50 17.21
N THR A 23 -18.13 -35.24 18.18
CA THR A 23 -18.00 -33.93 18.84
C THR A 23 -17.47 -32.88 17.87
N ALA A 24 -16.48 -33.22 17.04
CA ALA A 24 -15.95 -32.37 15.99
C ALA A 24 -16.99 -32.08 14.90
N ILE A 25 -17.79 -33.07 14.50
CA ILE A 25 -18.91 -32.88 13.56
C ILE A 25 -20.00 -32.02 14.20
N THR A 26 -20.36 -32.21 15.47
CA THR A 26 -21.34 -31.34 16.16
C THR A 26 -20.86 -29.90 16.33
N LEU A 27 -19.56 -29.69 16.58
CA LEU A 27 -18.96 -28.35 16.67
C LEU A 27 -18.89 -27.66 15.30
N PHE A 28 -18.52 -28.40 14.24
CA PHE A 28 -18.56 -27.89 12.87
C PHE A 28 -19.99 -27.59 12.41
N SER A 29 -20.95 -28.45 12.77
CA SER A 29 -22.35 -28.22 12.46
C SER A 29 -22.95 -27.10 13.31
N ALA A 30 -22.51 -26.88 14.55
CA ALA A 30 -22.95 -25.75 15.37
C ALA A 30 -22.39 -24.42 14.83
N HIS A 31 -21.14 -24.38 14.36
CA HIS A 31 -20.58 -23.23 13.64
C HIS A 31 -21.32 -22.97 12.32
N ALA A 32 -21.61 -24.02 11.54
CA ALA A 32 -22.36 -23.91 10.29
C ALA A 32 -23.85 -23.57 10.51
N PHE A 33 -24.43 -23.97 11.65
CA PHE A 33 -25.80 -23.65 12.03
C PHE A 33 -25.93 -22.22 12.56
N PHE A 34 -24.91 -21.69 13.27
CA PHE A 34 -24.83 -20.26 13.60
C PHE A 34 -24.68 -19.40 12.33
N TYR A 35 -23.84 -19.85 11.37
CA TYR A 35 -23.71 -19.19 10.06
C TYR A 35 -25.01 -19.23 9.25
N ARG A 36 -25.68 -20.39 9.17
CA ARG A 36 -26.94 -20.54 8.42
C ARG A 36 -28.16 -19.92 9.09
N ALA A 37 -28.19 -19.84 10.42
CA ALA A 37 -29.26 -19.14 11.13
C ALA A 37 -29.16 -17.61 10.95
N CYS A 38 -27.95 -17.07 10.75
CA CYS A 38 -27.75 -15.69 10.30
C CYS A 38 -28.14 -15.49 8.83
N GLU A 39 -27.83 -16.43 7.92
CA GLU A 39 -28.23 -16.35 6.50
C GLU A 39 -29.75 -16.45 6.29
N ALA A 40 -30.45 -17.29 7.05
CA ALA A 40 -31.90 -17.50 6.89
C ALA A 40 -32.76 -16.33 7.41
N ALA A 41 -32.18 -15.40 8.17
CA ALA A 41 -32.83 -14.15 8.59
C ALA A 41 -32.54 -12.98 7.63
N ALA A 42 -31.71 -13.19 6.59
CA ALA A 42 -31.22 -12.15 5.67
C ALA A 42 -32.13 -11.93 4.45
N GLY A 43 -33.45 -11.88 4.67
CA GLY A 43 -34.37 -11.29 3.70
C GLY A 43 -34.38 -9.77 3.87
N ASP A 44 -33.73 -9.04 2.96
CA ASP A 44 -33.71 -7.57 2.81
C ASP A 44 -32.78 -6.70 3.71
N SER A 45 -31.62 -7.18 4.22
CA SER A 45 -30.76 -6.34 5.09
C SER A 45 -29.24 -6.37 4.90
N GLU A 46 -28.70 -6.90 3.80
CA GLU A 46 -27.26 -6.80 3.47
C GLU A 46 -27.04 -5.71 2.41
N MET A 47 -26.03 -4.86 2.60
CA MET A 47 -25.71 -3.77 1.67
C MET A 47 -24.23 -3.82 1.26
N GLU A 48 -23.98 -4.05 -0.03
CA GLU A 48 -22.63 -4.07 -0.58
C GLU A 48 -22.08 -2.66 -0.76
N PHE A 49 -20.78 -2.47 -0.47
CA PHE A 49 -20.06 -1.24 -0.76
C PHE A 49 -19.88 -1.10 -2.29
N LYS A 50 -20.72 -0.25 -2.88
CA LYS A 50 -20.77 0.06 -4.31
C LYS A 50 -19.62 0.98 -4.69
N ARG A 51 -18.59 0.44 -5.35
CA ARG A 51 -17.27 1.06 -5.47
C ARG A 51 -16.71 1.16 -6.88
N ASN A 52 -17.43 0.71 -7.90
CA ASN A 52 -16.96 0.74 -9.28
C ASN A 52 -17.45 2.00 -10.01
N ILE A 53 -16.52 2.85 -10.43
CA ILE A 53 -16.81 4.09 -11.14
C ILE A 53 -16.57 3.89 -12.64
N LEU A 54 -17.52 4.30 -13.47
CA LEU A 54 -17.31 4.48 -14.91
C LEU A 54 -17.18 5.96 -15.22
N VAL A 55 -16.01 6.33 -15.74
CA VAL A 55 -15.65 7.71 -16.06
C VAL A 55 -15.77 7.92 -17.56
N TYR A 56 -16.62 8.86 -17.97
CA TYR A 56 -16.73 9.30 -19.35
C TYR A 56 -15.82 10.51 -19.59
N TYR A 57 -14.93 10.36 -20.57
CA TYR A 57 -14.04 11.41 -21.08
C TYR A 57 -14.11 11.44 -22.62
N SER A 58 -13.55 12.46 -23.28
CA SER A 58 -13.51 12.54 -24.75
C SER A 58 -12.08 12.74 -25.23
N ALA A 59 -11.61 11.84 -26.09
CA ALA A 59 -10.24 11.90 -26.63
C ALA A 59 -10.06 13.00 -27.68
N SER A 60 -11.14 13.39 -28.38
CA SER A 60 -11.12 14.50 -29.35
C SER A 60 -10.70 15.85 -28.76
N ASN A 61 -10.64 15.94 -27.42
CA ASN A 61 -10.20 17.12 -26.69
C ASN A 61 -8.73 17.02 -26.19
N GLY A 62 -7.94 16.08 -26.74
CA GLY A 62 -6.53 15.91 -26.37
C GLY A 62 -6.30 15.07 -25.10
N SER A 63 -7.35 14.46 -24.55
CA SER A 63 -7.26 13.52 -23.43
C SER A 63 -7.07 12.07 -23.90
N ASP A 64 -6.52 11.23 -23.04
CA ASP A 64 -6.47 9.78 -23.23
C ASP A 64 -6.64 9.01 -21.91
N ASP A 65 -6.46 7.69 -21.96
CA ASP A 65 -6.55 6.82 -20.77
C ASP A 65 -5.49 7.23 -19.71
N TYR A 66 -4.37 7.83 -20.11
CA TYR A 66 -3.22 8.23 -19.30
C TYR A 66 -3.19 9.72 -18.94
N SER A 67 -4.04 10.56 -19.55
CA SER A 67 -4.16 11.99 -19.28
C SER A 67 -5.61 12.46 -19.43
N ASN A 68 -6.30 12.54 -18.30
CA ASN A 68 -7.63 13.16 -18.18
C ASN A 68 -7.82 13.68 -16.75
N ASP A 69 -8.81 14.55 -16.55
CA ASP A 69 -9.04 15.21 -15.27
C ASP A 69 -9.27 14.23 -14.11
N VAL A 70 -9.97 13.12 -14.33
CA VAL A 70 -10.13 12.14 -13.24
C VAL A 70 -8.80 11.48 -12.93
N PHE A 71 -8.03 11.05 -13.93
CA PHE A 71 -6.70 10.46 -13.72
C PHE A 71 -5.75 11.41 -12.96
N GLU A 72 -5.78 12.70 -13.30
CA GLU A 72 -4.79 13.68 -12.82
C GLU A 72 -5.21 14.43 -11.56
N LEU A 73 -6.52 14.54 -11.30
CA LEU A 73 -7.06 15.37 -10.22
C LEU A 73 -7.78 14.55 -9.15
N PHE A 74 -8.42 13.43 -9.48
CA PHE A 74 -9.28 12.70 -8.53
C PHE A 74 -8.86 11.25 -8.27
N GLY A 75 -8.14 10.60 -9.18
CA GLY A 75 -7.94 9.15 -9.17
C GLY A 75 -7.26 8.65 -7.89
N ILE A 76 -6.28 9.38 -7.37
CA ILE A 76 -5.62 9.03 -6.11
C ILE A 76 -6.57 9.12 -4.90
N PHE A 77 -7.49 10.09 -4.91
CA PHE A 77 -8.48 10.27 -3.86
C PHE A 77 -9.59 9.22 -3.95
N PHE A 78 -10.00 8.85 -5.16
CA PHE A 78 -10.92 7.74 -5.37
C PHE A 78 -10.33 6.43 -4.81
N ASN A 79 -9.06 6.15 -5.10
CA ASN A 79 -8.36 5.01 -4.51
C ASN A 79 -8.29 5.11 -2.97
N TYR A 80 -8.00 6.30 -2.42
CA TYR A 80 -7.98 6.53 -0.96
C TYR A 80 -9.31 6.18 -0.27
N TYR A 81 -10.45 6.48 -0.91
CA TYR A 81 -11.79 6.16 -0.39
C TYR A 81 -12.27 4.74 -0.74
N GLY A 82 -11.44 3.90 -1.37
CA GLY A 82 -11.77 2.51 -1.66
C GLY A 82 -12.42 2.26 -3.03
N TYR A 83 -12.53 3.29 -3.87
CA TYR A 83 -13.20 3.21 -5.16
C TYR A 83 -12.25 2.75 -6.26
N ASN A 84 -12.79 1.90 -7.14
CA ASN A 84 -12.21 1.56 -8.42
C ASN A 84 -12.76 2.51 -9.48
N PHE A 85 -11.99 2.76 -10.54
CA PHE A 85 -12.52 3.45 -11.70
C PHE A 85 -12.06 2.80 -13.01
N THR A 86 -12.85 3.01 -14.05
CA THR A 86 -12.58 2.63 -15.44
C THR A 86 -12.87 3.83 -16.34
N PHE A 87 -12.13 3.95 -17.43
CA PHE A 87 -12.35 5.01 -18.42
C PHE A 87 -13.12 4.46 -19.62
N HIS A 88 -14.04 5.28 -20.12
CA HIS A 88 -14.73 5.06 -21.38
C HIS A 88 -14.61 6.30 -22.26
N ASN A 89 -14.01 6.13 -23.43
CA ASN A 89 -13.88 7.19 -24.42
C ASN A 89 -15.22 7.43 -25.11
N LEU A 90 -15.79 8.62 -24.90
CA LEU A 90 -17.08 9.01 -25.45
C LEU A 90 -17.06 9.06 -26.99
N ASP A 91 -15.89 9.21 -27.61
CA ASP A 91 -15.72 9.21 -29.07
C ASP A 91 -16.13 7.86 -29.69
N GLU A 92 -16.02 6.77 -28.90
CA GLU A 92 -16.46 5.40 -29.21
C GLU A 92 -17.96 5.17 -28.90
N GLY A 93 -18.71 6.21 -28.53
CA GLY A 93 -20.10 6.14 -28.08
C GLY A 93 -20.23 6.14 -26.55
N ILE A 94 -21.42 5.84 -26.00
CA ILE A 94 -21.66 5.81 -24.54
C ILE A 94 -21.42 4.42 -23.90
N GLY A 95 -20.67 3.55 -24.56
CA GLY A 95 -20.40 2.18 -24.11
C GLY A 95 -21.53 1.20 -24.38
N ASP A 96 -21.25 -0.10 -24.23
CA ASP A 96 -22.28 -1.15 -24.31
C ASP A 96 -23.07 -1.28 -22.98
N GLU A 97 -24.10 -2.12 -22.97
CA GLU A 97 -24.88 -2.35 -21.75
C GLU A 97 -24.04 -2.96 -20.63
N LYS A 98 -23.12 -3.86 -20.96
CA LYS A 98 -22.28 -4.58 -20.00
C LYS A 98 -21.39 -3.64 -19.19
N ILE A 99 -20.68 -2.72 -19.84
CA ILE A 99 -19.81 -1.76 -19.14
C ILE A 99 -20.65 -0.82 -18.27
N ARG A 100 -21.81 -0.37 -18.78
CA ARG A 100 -22.71 0.53 -18.04
C ARG A 100 -23.30 -0.13 -16.81
N GLU A 101 -23.75 -1.38 -16.89
CA GLU A 101 -24.33 -2.10 -15.76
C GLU A 101 -23.30 -2.48 -14.69
N SER A 102 -22.05 -2.73 -15.10
CA SER A 102 -20.95 -3.04 -14.19
C SER A 102 -20.56 -1.88 -13.27
N ALA A 103 -20.91 -0.64 -13.66
CA ALA A 103 -20.61 0.56 -12.90
C ALA A 103 -21.66 0.79 -11.79
N ASP A 104 -21.20 1.18 -10.62
CA ASP A 104 -22.01 1.62 -9.50
C ASP A 104 -22.30 3.13 -9.52
N LEU A 105 -21.33 3.88 -10.05
CA LEU A 105 -21.30 5.34 -10.11
C LEU A 105 -20.82 5.78 -11.50
N TYR A 106 -21.41 6.83 -12.03
CA TYR A 106 -20.92 7.47 -13.26
C TYR A 106 -20.25 8.80 -12.93
N VAL A 107 -19.10 9.09 -13.56
CA VAL A 107 -18.43 10.39 -13.52
C VAL A 107 -18.35 10.93 -14.95
N VAL A 108 -18.66 12.21 -15.13
CA VAL A 108 -18.54 12.90 -16.43
C VAL A 108 -17.51 14.01 -16.33
N CYS A 109 -16.45 13.94 -17.13
CA CYS A 109 -15.36 14.94 -17.19
C CYS A 109 -15.06 15.38 -18.64
N GLN A 110 -16.08 15.85 -19.37
CA GLN A 110 -15.97 16.16 -20.81
C GLN A 110 -15.65 17.64 -21.06
N TYR A 111 -14.57 17.93 -21.79
CA TYR A 111 -14.10 19.29 -22.09
C TYR A 111 -14.91 20.03 -23.19
N GLU A 112 -15.20 21.31 -22.90
CA GLU A 112 -15.67 22.50 -23.65
C GLU A 112 -16.51 22.43 -24.94
N ALA A 113 -16.43 21.39 -25.79
CA ALA A 113 -17.29 21.23 -26.96
C ALA A 113 -18.43 20.25 -26.67
N ILE A 114 -19.66 20.56 -27.10
CA ILE A 114 -20.76 19.58 -27.07
C ILE A 114 -20.39 18.44 -28.02
N HIS A 115 -19.77 17.40 -27.45
CA HIS A 115 -19.39 16.20 -28.16
C HIS A 115 -20.62 15.56 -28.81
N LYS A 116 -20.44 14.91 -29.97
CA LYS A 116 -21.54 14.30 -30.77
C LYS A 116 -22.42 13.35 -29.96
N HIS A 117 -21.86 12.64 -28.97
CA HIS A 117 -22.57 11.70 -28.10
C HIS A 117 -23.00 12.32 -26.75
N ALA A 118 -22.74 13.60 -26.49
CA ALA A 118 -23.06 14.24 -25.21
C ALA A 118 -24.58 14.27 -24.94
N GLY A 119 -25.39 14.44 -26.00
CA GLY A 119 -26.84 14.38 -25.88
C GLY A 119 -27.34 12.99 -25.47
N GLU A 120 -26.81 11.94 -26.11
CA GLU A 120 -27.12 10.53 -25.81
C GLU A 120 -26.70 10.17 -24.38
N LEU A 121 -25.51 10.61 -23.96
CA LEU A 121 -25.01 10.44 -22.61
C LEU A 121 -25.94 11.11 -21.59
N CYS A 122 -26.35 12.35 -21.84
CA CYS A 122 -27.22 13.10 -20.93
C CYS A 122 -28.60 12.42 -20.74
N ASP A 123 -29.19 11.91 -21.82
CA ASP A 123 -30.45 11.16 -21.75
C ASP A 123 -30.29 9.85 -20.95
N PHE A 124 -29.20 9.12 -21.19
CA PHE A 124 -28.85 7.90 -20.44
C PHE A 124 -28.68 8.17 -18.95
N LEU A 125 -27.86 9.16 -18.58
CA LEU A 125 -27.62 9.55 -17.19
C LEU A 125 -28.92 9.97 -16.50
N THR A 126 -29.77 10.74 -17.19
CA THR A 126 -31.09 11.11 -16.68
C THR A 126 -31.95 9.86 -16.42
N GLY A 127 -31.91 8.84 -17.28
CA GLY A 127 -32.60 7.56 -17.07
C GLY A 127 -31.99 6.67 -15.97
N ALA A 128 -30.72 6.88 -15.61
CA ALA A 128 -30.02 6.12 -14.58
C ALA A 128 -30.25 6.66 -13.16
N LEU A 129 -30.51 7.97 -13.01
CA LEU A 129 -30.79 8.60 -11.71
C LEU A 129 -31.92 7.90 -10.94
N GLY A 130 -31.71 7.73 -9.63
CA GLY A 130 -32.55 6.95 -8.72
C GLY A 130 -32.16 5.48 -8.61
N ARG A 131 -31.39 4.95 -9.58
CA ARG A 131 -30.79 3.59 -9.53
C ARG A 131 -29.27 3.63 -9.36
N LYS A 132 -28.63 4.65 -9.93
CA LYS A 132 -27.18 4.88 -9.89
C LYS A 132 -26.92 6.31 -9.49
N ARG A 133 -25.79 6.52 -8.81
CA ARG A 133 -25.32 7.87 -8.47
C ARG A 133 -24.52 8.46 -9.64
N ILE A 134 -24.52 9.78 -9.76
CA ILE A 134 -23.85 10.48 -10.87
C ILE A 134 -23.06 11.67 -10.34
N ILE A 135 -21.79 11.78 -10.72
CA ILE A 135 -20.95 12.96 -10.46
C ILE A 135 -20.72 13.68 -11.78
N LEU A 136 -21.16 14.94 -11.83
CA LEU A 136 -20.94 15.83 -12.96
C LEU A 136 -19.78 16.77 -12.63
N MET A 137 -18.63 16.55 -13.25
CA MET A 137 -17.55 17.55 -13.27
C MET A 137 -17.80 18.58 -14.38
N GLU A 138 -18.49 18.13 -15.44
CA GLU A 138 -18.94 18.93 -16.56
C GLU A 138 -20.37 18.51 -16.95
N LEU A 139 -21.13 19.41 -17.59
CA LEU A 139 -22.53 19.19 -17.94
C LEU A 139 -22.67 18.65 -19.38
N PRO A 140 -23.11 17.40 -19.61
CA PRO A 140 -23.22 16.84 -20.94
C PRO A 140 -24.50 17.28 -21.67
N GLY A 141 -24.41 17.48 -22.98
CA GLY A 141 -25.55 17.73 -23.86
C GLY A 141 -25.92 19.20 -24.03
N ALA A 142 -27.03 19.47 -24.73
CA ALA A 142 -27.55 20.82 -24.93
C ALA A 142 -28.29 21.34 -23.68
N PRO A 143 -28.44 22.66 -23.48
CA PRO A 143 -29.01 23.27 -22.27
C PRO A 143 -30.30 22.62 -21.75
N GLY A 144 -31.32 22.44 -22.60
CA GLY A 144 -32.58 21.83 -22.16
C GLY A 144 -32.47 20.36 -21.69
N ARG A 145 -31.44 19.62 -22.13
CA ARG A 145 -31.16 18.27 -21.59
C ARG A 145 -30.42 18.35 -20.26
N GLN A 146 -29.46 19.28 -20.15
CA GLN A 146 -28.72 19.54 -18.90
C GLN A 146 -29.67 19.95 -17.78
N GLU A 147 -30.62 20.86 -18.07
CA GLU A 147 -31.64 21.30 -17.12
C GLU A 147 -32.45 20.11 -16.57
N LYS A 148 -32.94 19.24 -17.45
CA LYS A 148 -33.69 18.04 -17.05
C LYS A 148 -32.87 17.10 -16.16
N LEU A 149 -31.58 16.93 -16.46
CA LEU A 149 -30.67 16.10 -15.67
C LEU A 149 -30.49 16.68 -14.26
N ILE A 150 -30.26 17.99 -14.16
CA ILE A 150 -30.02 18.72 -12.91
C ILE A 150 -31.29 18.81 -12.05
N GLU A 151 -32.44 19.02 -12.70
CA GLU A 151 -33.76 18.94 -12.06
C GLU A 151 -34.01 17.58 -11.42
N LYS A 152 -33.60 16.50 -12.10
CA LYS A 152 -33.75 15.15 -11.55
C LYS A 152 -32.73 14.85 -10.45
N LEU A 153 -31.53 15.45 -10.50
CA LEU A 153 -30.57 15.44 -9.39
C LEU A 153 -31.08 16.18 -8.16
N GLY A 154 -32.09 17.03 -8.30
CA GLY A 154 -32.80 17.69 -7.19
C GLY A 154 -32.59 19.20 -7.12
N PHE A 155 -32.24 19.84 -8.24
CA PHE A 155 -31.98 21.29 -8.28
C PHE A 155 -32.79 21.98 -9.38
N ASP A 156 -33.43 23.11 -9.08
CA ASP A 156 -34.10 23.92 -10.08
C ASP A 156 -33.07 24.80 -10.81
N CYS A 157 -32.95 24.59 -12.12
CA CYS A 157 -32.12 25.42 -12.99
C CYS A 157 -32.71 26.83 -13.11
N ARG A 158 -31.81 27.81 -13.22
CA ARG A 158 -32.16 29.21 -13.47
C ARG A 158 -31.55 29.64 -14.79
N ASP A 159 -30.51 30.46 -14.74
CA ASP A 159 -29.82 30.99 -15.91
C ASP A 159 -28.31 31.05 -15.64
N PHE A 160 -27.53 31.49 -16.61
CA PHE A 160 -26.13 31.82 -16.43
C PHE A 160 -25.99 33.23 -15.84
N ILE A 161 -25.16 33.34 -14.82
CA ILE A 161 -24.80 34.60 -14.19
C ILE A 161 -23.44 35.05 -14.73
N LYS A 162 -23.37 36.29 -15.21
CA LYS A 162 -22.12 36.88 -15.66
C LYS A 162 -21.11 36.95 -14.53
N GLY A 163 -19.87 36.53 -14.81
CA GLY A 163 -18.80 36.48 -13.80
C GLY A 163 -18.47 37.84 -13.19
N ASP A 164 -18.74 38.93 -13.89
CA ASP A 164 -18.51 40.29 -13.41
C ASP A 164 -19.43 40.70 -12.25
N LEU A 165 -20.54 39.98 -12.04
CA LEU A 165 -21.47 40.12 -10.91
C LEU A 165 -20.98 39.38 -9.64
N ILE A 166 -20.03 38.46 -9.76
CA ILE A 166 -19.48 37.72 -8.62
C ILE A 166 -18.55 38.64 -7.80
N ARG A 167 -18.61 38.51 -6.48
CA ARG A 167 -17.88 39.33 -5.50
C ARG A 167 -17.05 38.47 -4.56
N SER A 168 -17.59 37.34 -4.12
CA SER A 168 -16.98 36.47 -3.11
C SER A 168 -17.49 35.04 -3.26
N TRP A 169 -17.12 34.18 -2.32
CA TRP A 169 -17.68 32.85 -2.17
C TRP A 169 -18.27 32.69 -0.76
N LYS A 170 -19.16 31.71 -0.60
CA LYS A 170 -19.62 31.23 0.72
C LYS A 170 -19.75 29.71 0.70
N GLY A 171 -19.74 29.08 1.88
CA GLY A 171 -19.87 27.64 2.01
C GLY A 171 -19.03 27.09 3.16
N ASP A 172 -18.73 25.80 3.10
CA ASP A 172 -17.87 25.12 4.05
C ASP A 172 -16.42 25.66 3.95
N SER A 173 -15.97 26.36 4.99
CA SER A 173 -14.60 26.89 5.06
C SER A 173 -13.52 25.81 5.09
N GLY A 174 -13.87 24.60 5.56
CA GLY A 174 -13.02 23.43 5.48
C GLY A 174 -12.88 22.89 4.05
N LEU A 175 -13.87 23.06 3.18
CA LEU A 175 -13.73 22.78 1.75
C LEU A 175 -12.89 23.85 1.06
N ALA A 176 -13.03 25.13 1.44
CA ALA A 176 -12.28 26.24 0.83
C ALA A 176 -10.82 26.38 1.32
N SER A 177 -10.25 25.34 1.95
CA SER A 177 -8.86 25.33 2.45
C SER A 177 -7.92 24.57 1.51
N GLY A 178 -7.84 25.00 0.25
CA GLY A 178 -6.95 24.40 -0.75
C GLY A 178 -5.47 24.75 -0.59
N GLU A 179 -4.69 24.41 -1.62
CA GLU A 179 -3.25 24.72 -1.70
C GLU A 179 -2.99 26.22 -1.88
N ILE A 180 -3.97 26.90 -2.46
CA ILE A 180 -4.02 28.35 -2.65
C ILE A 180 -5.39 28.87 -2.24
N GLU A 181 -5.46 30.18 -2.00
CA GLU A 181 -6.71 30.87 -1.71
C GLU A 181 -7.71 30.76 -2.87
N LEU A 182 -8.98 30.51 -2.53
CA LEU A 182 -10.09 30.49 -3.48
C LEU A 182 -10.37 31.87 -4.06
N LYS A 183 -9.98 32.05 -5.33
CA LYS A 183 -10.20 33.25 -6.12
C LYS A 183 -11.08 32.95 -7.31
N LEU A 184 -12.29 33.51 -7.29
CA LEU A 184 -13.27 33.31 -8.34
C LEU A 184 -12.96 34.19 -9.54
N THR A 185 -12.97 33.59 -10.73
CA THR A 185 -12.82 34.32 -11.99
C THR A 185 -14.05 35.19 -12.26
N ARG A 186 -13.83 36.40 -12.78
CA ARG A 186 -14.89 37.33 -13.19
C ARG A 186 -15.11 37.36 -14.69
N THR A 187 -14.32 36.60 -15.46
CA THR A 187 -14.32 36.63 -16.93
C THR A 187 -15.16 35.53 -17.57
N SER A 188 -15.65 34.58 -16.77
CA SER A 188 -16.46 33.46 -17.25
C SER A 188 -17.77 33.38 -16.49
N ASP A 189 -18.81 32.90 -17.18
CA ASP A 189 -20.15 32.80 -16.62
C ASP A 189 -20.26 31.64 -15.62
N TYR A 190 -21.21 31.76 -14.68
CA TYR A 190 -21.50 30.77 -13.64
C TYR A 190 -22.89 30.22 -13.85
N PHE A 191 -23.04 28.90 -13.76
CA PHE A 191 -24.34 28.26 -13.90
C PHE A 191 -25.11 28.33 -12.58
N MET A 192 -26.32 28.92 -12.59
CA MET A 192 -27.13 29.08 -11.39
C MET A 192 -28.22 28.01 -11.31
N PHE A 193 -28.25 27.33 -10.18
CA PHE A 193 -29.33 26.44 -9.78
C PHE A 193 -29.49 26.46 -8.26
N VAL A 194 -30.67 26.07 -7.78
CA VAL A 194 -30.98 26.06 -6.35
C VAL A 194 -31.56 24.71 -5.93
N PRO A 195 -31.32 24.23 -4.69
CA PRO A 195 -31.95 23.00 -4.21
C PRO A 195 -33.48 23.10 -4.31
N LYS A 196 -34.12 22.03 -4.81
CA LYS A 196 -35.58 21.97 -4.88
C LYS A 196 -36.17 21.95 -3.46
N PRO A 197 -37.26 22.69 -3.18
CA PRO A 197 -37.87 22.71 -1.85
C PRO A 197 -38.32 21.34 -1.34
N ASP A 198 -38.67 20.41 -2.23
CA ASP A 198 -39.09 19.04 -1.92
C ASP A 198 -37.92 18.04 -1.82
N ARG A 199 -36.67 18.47 -2.03
CA ARG A 199 -35.45 17.66 -1.96
C ARG A 199 -34.59 18.04 -0.77
N ALA A 200 -34.99 17.58 0.42
CA ALA A 200 -34.26 17.85 1.67
C ALA A 200 -32.81 17.31 1.70
N ASP A 201 -32.48 16.37 0.81
CA ASP A 201 -31.13 15.83 0.62
C ASP A 201 -30.25 16.70 -0.29
N ALA A 202 -30.84 17.56 -1.14
CA ALA A 202 -30.10 18.43 -2.04
C ALA A 202 -29.48 19.62 -1.30
N ARG A 203 -28.17 19.80 -1.44
CA ARG A 203 -27.39 20.80 -0.71
C ARG A 203 -26.34 21.46 -1.60
N VAL A 204 -26.13 22.75 -1.38
CA VAL A 204 -25.00 23.51 -1.92
C VAL A 204 -23.94 23.60 -0.83
N HIS A 205 -22.73 23.15 -1.12
CA HIS A 205 -21.62 23.09 -0.16
C HIS A 205 -20.65 24.26 -0.32
N LEU A 206 -20.50 24.72 -1.55
CA LEU A 206 -19.68 25.88 -1.90
C LEU A 206 -20.37 26.62 -3.05
N ALA A 207 -20.43 27.96 -2.95
CA ALA A 207 -21.07 28.80 -3.94
C ALA A 207 -20.27 30.10 -4.19
N ALA A 208 -20.29 30.55 -5.44
CA ALA A 208 -19.93 31.91 -5.85
C ALA A 208 -21.10 32.86 -5.55
N VAL A 209 -20.81 34.03 -4.99
CA VAL A 209 -21.82 34.97 -4.49
C VAL A 209 -21.58 36.37 -5.06
N GLY A 210 -22.66 36.99 -5.52
CA GLY A 210 -22.74 38.41 -5.84
C GLY A 210 -23.78 39.10 -4.95
N ASP A 211 -24.18 40.32 -5.32
CA ASP A 211 -25.06 41.15 -4.49
C ASP A 211 -26.47 40.54 -4.31
N SER A 212 -26.97 39.83 -5.33
CA SER A 212 -28.30 39.20 -5.35
C SER A 212 -28.31 37.79 -5.96
N VAL A 213 -27.12 37.21 -6.16
CA VAL A 213 -26.95 35.94 -6.89
C VAL A 213 -26.07 34.97 -6.10
N GLU A 214 -26.41 33.70 -6.18
CA GLU A 214 -25.67 32.59 -5.59
C GLU A 214 -25.59 31.47 -6.61
N CYS A 215 -24.37 31.16 -7.07
CA CYS A 215 -24.12 30.14 -8.07
C CYS A 215 -23.34 28.99 -7.44
N PRO A 216 -23.90 27.77 -7.35
CA PRO A 216 -23.20 26.64 -6.76
C PRO A 216 -21.91 26.30 -7.53
N LEU A 217 -20.84 26.03 -6.78
CA LEU A 217 -19.57 25.49 -7.26
C LEU A 217 -19.47 24.00 -6.97
N ILE A 218 -20.00 23.60 -5.81
CA ILE A 218 -20.12 22.20 -5.38
C ILE A 218 -21.51 22.01 -4.78
N ALA A 219 -22.27 21.06 -5.30
CA ALA A 219 -23.57 20.69 -4.80
C ALA A 219 -23.75 19.17 -4.83
N SER A 220 -24.55 18.63 -3.91
CA SER A 220 -24.83 17.20 -3.88
C SER A 220 -26.26 16.88 -3.44
N SER A 221 -26.70 15.68 -3.78
CA SER A 221 -27.92 15.05 -3.30
C SER A 221 -27.64 13.55 -3.11
N LYS A 222 -28.64 12.77 -2.68
CA LYS A 222 -28.48 11.31 -2.58
C LYS A 222 -28.20 10.65 -3.93
N ASP A 223 -28.66 11.27 -5.03
CA ASP A 223 -28.56 10.73 -6.38
C ASP A 223 -27.25 11.13 -7.08
N GLY A 224 -26.43 12.00 -6.49
CA GLY A 224 -25.22 12.46 -7.15
C GLY A 224 -24.65 13.77 -6.64
N ALA A 225 -23.70 14.32 -7.40
CA ALA A 225 -23.08 15.59 -7.12
C ALA A 225 -22.67 16.33 -8.39
N ILE A 226 -22.51 17.65 -8.26
CA ILE A 226 -22.02 18.55 -9.31
C ILE A 226 -20.82 19.30 -8.73
N ILE A 227 -19.72 19.36 -9.48
CA ILE A 227 -18.51 20.09 -9.13
C ILE A 227 -17.95 20.77 -10.37
N PHE A 228 -17.82 22.10 -10.35
CA PHE A 228 -17.25 22.83 -11.48
C PHE A 228 -15.74 23.02 -11.32
N THR A 229 -14.95 22.03 -11.73
CA THR A 229 -13.48 22.03 -11.60
C THR A 229 -12.83 23.26 -12.21
N GLY A 230 -13.32 23.72 -13.37
CA GLY A 230 -12.84 24.94 -14.04
C GLY A 230 -13.04 26.24 -13.25
N LYS A 231 -13.79 26.23 -12.14
CA LYS A 231 -13.98 27.38 -11.25
C LYS A 231 -13.20 27.29 -9.93
N ILE A 232 -12.67 26.11 -9.61
CA ILE A 232 -12.06 25.78 -8.30
C ILE A 232 -10.61 25.26 -8.43
N LEU A 233 -10.07 25.27 -9.65
CA LEU A 233 -8.67 25.06 -9.97
C LEU A 233 -8.08 26.35 -10.55
N ALA A 234 -6.87 26.69 -10.15
CA ALA A 234 -6.09 27.72 -10.82
C ALA A 234 -4.98 27.08 -11.63
N VAL A 235 -4.63 27.69 -12.76
CA VAL A 235 -3.46 27.32 -13.55
C VAL A 235 -2.43 28.43 -13.37
N ASP A 236 -1.22 28.08 -12.94
CA ASP A 236 -0.12 29.06 -12.81
C ASP A 236 0.63 29.25 -14.13
N GLU A 237 1.61 30.17 -14.14
CA GLU A 237 2.41 30.51 -15.31
C GLU A 237 3.25 29.33 -15.85
N LYS A 238 3.50 28.30 -15.02
CA LYS A 238 4.19 27.07 -15.38
C LYS A 238 3.21 25.95 -15.80
N PHE A 239 1.94 26.28 -16.02
CA PHE A 239 0.85 25.36 -16.32
C PHE A 239 0.53 24.34 -15.23
N ASN A 240 0.98 24.57 -13.98
CA ASN A 240 0.58 23.71 -12.87
C ASN A 240 -0.87 24.00 -12.50
N ARG A 241 -1.68 22.95 -12.37
CA ARG A 241 -3.02 23.04 -11.79
C ARG A 241 -2.93 23.02 -10.27
N ARG A 242 -3.43 24.05 -9.61
CA ARG A 242 -3.41 24.19 -8.14
C ARG A 242 -4.83 24.21 -7.60
N TRP A 243 -5.05 23.48 -6.52
CA TRP A 243 -6.36 23.39 -5.90
C TRP A 243 -6.66 24.63 -5.05
N MET A 244 -7.79 25.28 -5.35
CA MET A 244 -8.33 26.36 -4.51
C MET A 244 -9.22 25.84 -3.36
N ILE A 245 -9.50 24.54 -3.36
CA ILE A 245 -10.28 23.83 -2.35
C ILE A 245 -9.50 22.62 -1.82
N ASP A 246 -9.90 22.03 -0.70
CA ASP A 246 -9.31 20.77 -0.21
C ASP A 246 -9.83 19.59 -1.07
N PRO A 247 -8.98 18.96 -1.91
CA PRO A 247 -9.44 17.93 -2.82
C PRO A 247 -9.76 16.60 -2.11
N MET A 248 -9.16 16.34 -0.95
CA MET A 248 -9.46 15.14 -0.15
C MET A 248 -10.89 15.21 0.40
N LYS A 249 -11.28 16.37 0.94
CA LYS A 249 -12.64 16.59 1.44
C LYS A 249 -13.65 16.65 0.30
N ALA A 250 -13.30 17.29 -0.81
CA ALA A 250 -14.15 17.33 -2.00
C ALA A 250 -14.42 15.91 -2.51
N ALA A 251 -13.40 15.07 -2.70
CA ALA A 251 -13.60 13.69 -3.13
C ALA A 251 -14.46 12.88 -2.15
N GLY A 252 -14.23 13.03 -0.83
CA GLY A 252 -15.03 12.37 0.20
C GLY A 252 -16.51 12.78 0.14
N LEU A 253 -16.77 14.07 -0.08
CA LEU A 253 -18.12 14.60 -0.25
C LEU A 253 -18.80 14.03 -1.51
N LEU A 254 -18.11 14.05 -2.66
CA LEU A 254 -18.65 13.57 -3.93
C LEU A 254 -18.99 12.07 -3.88
N LEU A 255 -18.13 11.27 -3.25
CA LEU A 255 -18.28 9.83 -3.15
C LEU A 255 -19.23 9.38 -2.03
N SER A 256 -19.50 10.22 -1.03
CA SER A 256 -20.37 9.86 0.10
C SER A 256 -21.82 9.60 -0.32
N ASP A 257 -22.33 8.42 -0.04
CA ASP A 257 -23.76 8.06 -0.12
C ASP A 257 -24.45 8.12 1.25
N GLY A 258 -23.75 8.64 2.28
CA GLY A 258 -24.20 8.68 3.67
C GLY A 258 -23.89 7.42 4.48
N ASN A 259 -23.44 6.33 3.84
CA ASN A 259 -23.07 5.10 4.52
C ASN A 259 -21.60 5.14 4.97
N ARG A 260 -21.30 4.38 6.03
CA ARG A 260 -19.94 4.18 6.52
C ARG A 260 -19.52 2.75 6.19
N PHE A 261 -18.33 2.60 5.63
CA PHE A 261 -17.77 1.30 5.28
C PHE A 261 -16.33 1.21 5.77
N VAL A 262 -15.90 -0.02 6.04
CA VAL A 262 -14.46 -0.33 6.09
C VAL A 262 -13.91 -0.28 4.67
N VAL A 263 -12.73 0.31 4.51
CA VAL A 263 -12.10 0.55 3.21
C VAL A 263 -10.96 -0.45 3.01
N PRO A 264 -10.95 -1.30 1.98
CA PRO A 264 -9.75 -2.08 1.65
C PRO A 264 -8.60 -1.12 1.32
N ASP A 265 -7.44 -1.26 1.97
CA ASP A 265 -6.34 -0.30 1.80
C ASP A 265 -5.03 -1.04 1.49
N PRO A 266 -4.51 -0.93 0.24
CA PRO A 266 -3.30 -1.64 -0.17
C PRO A 266 -2.03 -0.98 0.38
N LEU A 267 -2.09 0.26 0.87
CA LEU A 267 -0.90 1.03 1.30
C LEU A 267 -0.33 0.59 2.63
N VAL A 268 -1.07 -0.24 3.38
CA VAL A 268 -0.64 -0.76 4.68
C VAL A 268 -0.73 -2.27 4.68
N GLN A 269 0.33 -2.94 5.10
CA GLN A 269 0.35 -4.38 5.37
C GLN A 269 0.71 -4.60 6.84
N SER A 270 -0.10 -5.39 7.54
CA SER A 270 0.08 -5.70 8.96
C SER A 270 0.39 -4.45 9.82
N GLY A 271 -0.35 -3.36 9.59
CA GLY A 271 -0.27 -2.14 10.38
C GLY A 271 0.92 -1.23 10.03
N ARG A 272 1.68 -1.53 8.96
CA ARG A 272 2.80 -0.70 8.46
C ARG A 272 2.63 -0.30 7.02
N ARG A 273 3.09 0.90 6.69
CA ARG A 273 3.16 1.38 5.31
C ARG A 273 3.95 0.38 4.45
N ALA A 274 3.34 -0.01 3.34
CA ALA A 274 3.95 -0.86 2.33
C ALA A 274 5.10 -0.12 1.65
N ALA A 275 6.16 -0.86 1.33
CA ALA A 275 7.29 -0.37 0.56
C ALA A 275 7.70 -1.38 -0.49
N PHE A 276 8.22 -0.93 -1.63
CA PHE A 276 8.87 -1.79 -2.60
C PHE A 276 9.97 -1.03 -3.34
N ILE A 277 10.88 -1.80 -3.93
CA ILE A 277 12.04 -1.28 -4.64
C ILE A 277 12.02 -1.89 -6.04
N HIS A 278 12.19 -1.07 -7.06
CA HIS A 278 12.48 -1.57 -8.40
C HIS A 278 13.58 -0.78 -9.08
N ILE A 279 14.35 -1.50 -9.89
CA ILE A 279 15.46 -0.96 -10.67
C ILE A 279 15.14 -1.17 -12.13
N ASP A 280 15.11 -0.07 -12.89
CA ASP A 280 15.01 -0.12 -14.34
C ASP A 280 16.37 -0.49 -14.96
N GLY A 281 16.31 -1.21 -16.07
CA GLY A 281 17.46 -1.91 -16.64
C GLY A 281 18.54 -1.02 -17.24
N ASP A 282 18.29 0.28 -17.35
CA ASP A 282 19.15 1.25 -18.03
C ASP A 282 20.52 1.36 -17.39
N GLY A 283 21.53 1.19 -18.25
CA GLY A 283 22.91 1.37 -17.88
C GLY A 283 23.41 0.29 -16.95
N PHE A 284 23.05 -0.97 -17.19
CA PHE A 284 23.67 -2.09 -16.49
C PHE A 284 25.15 -2.23 -16.89
N ASN A 285 25.46 -1.99 -18.16
CA ASN A 285 26.79 -2.15 -18.76
C ASN A 285 27.58 -0.82 -18.91
N TYR A 286 27.19 0.23 -18.20
CA TYR A 286 27.88 1.52 -18.32
C TYR A 286 29.17 1.54 -17.52
N LYS A 287 30.16 2.22 -18.08
CA LYS A 287 31.42 2.49 -17.40
C LYS A 287 31.22 3.63 -16.41
N THR A 288 31.89 3.54 -15.28
CA THR A 288 31.92 4.63 -14.31
C THR A 288 32.84 5.75 -14.76
N GLU A 289 32.55 6.97 -14.31
CA GLU A 289 33.35 8.15 -14.65
C GLU A 289 34.65 8.25 -13.84
N HIS A 290 34.82 7.38 -12.83
CA HIS A 290 35.98 7.37 -11.93
C HIS A 290 36.77 6.05 -12.05
N ASN A 291 37.96 6.00 -11.43
CA ASN A 291 38.95 4.89 -11.41
C ASN A 291 38.43 3.53 -10.86
N ASP A 292 37.15 3.24 -10.98
CA ASP A 292 36.55 1.92 -10.79
C ASP A 292 36.50 1.21 -12.14
N GLU A 293 37.00 -0.02 -12.21
CA GLU A 293 36.98 -0.81 -13.44
C GLU A 293 35.65 -1.56 -13.62
N ARG A 294 34.79 -1.55 -12.59
CA ARG A 294 33.49 -2.21 -12.60
C ARG A 294 32.49 -1.47 -13.47
N TYR A 295 31.50 -2.22 -13.95
CA TYR A 295 30.31 -1.64 -14.55
C TYR A 295 29.36 -1.11 -13.46
N SER A 296 28.56 -0.10 -13.80
CA SER A 296 27.52 0.46 -12.93
C SER A 296 26.57 -0.61 -12.38
N GLY A 297 26.21 -1.62 -13.17
CA GLY A 297 25.43 -2.78 -12.72
C GLY A 297 26.08 -3.57 -11.58
N GLU A 298 27.40 -3.72 -11.62
CA GLU A 298 28.17 -4.40 -10.56
C GLU A 298 28.26 -3.52 -9.30
N ILE A 299 28.46 -2.22 -9.46
CA ILE A 299 28.48 -1.28 -8.33
C ILE A 299 27.15 -1.26 -7.60
N ILE A 300 26.02 -1.17 -8.31
CA ILE A 300 24.70 -1.22 -7.68
C ILE A 300 24.47 -2.59 -7.01
N ALA A 301 24.91 -3.69 -7.64
CA ALA A 301 24.80 -5.02 -7.05
C ALA A 301 25.56 -5.14 -5.72
N ASP A 302 26.77 -4.60 -5.64
CA ASP A 302 27.66 -4.70 -4.48
C ASP A 302 27.31 -3.67 -3.39
N GLU A 303 27.23 -2.39 -3.77
CA GLU A 303 27.18 -1.25 -2.85
C GLU A 303 25.78 -0.96 -2.31
N ILE A 304 24.74 -1.47 -2.99
CA ILE A 304 23.34 -1.24 -2.63
C ILE A 304 22.66 -2.58 -2.34
N ILE A 305 22.55 -3.45 -3.34
CA ILE A 305 21.74 -4.66 -3.24
C ILE A 305 22.31 -5.64 -2.20
N ASP A 306 23.61 -5.95 -2.25
CA ASP A 306 24.28 -6.82 -1.26
C ASP A 306 24.43 -6.17 0.11
N ARG A 307 24.59 -4.85 0.14
CA ARG A 307 24.74 -4.09 1.39
C ARG A 307 23.47 -4.10 2.22
N TYR A 308 22.32 -3.85 1.58
CA TYR A 308 21.05 -3.64 2.29
C TYR A 308 20.15 -4.88 2.30
N LYS A 309 20.21 -5.74 1.28
CA LYS A 309 19.45 -7.00 1.17
C LYS A 309 17.93 -6.84 1.38
N LEU A 310 17.40 -5.69 1.00
CA LEU A 310 15.95 -5.46 0.95
C LEU A 310 15.35 -6.17 -0.27
N PRO A 311 14.06 -6.56 -0.24
CA PRO A 311 13.36 -7.02 -1.43
C PRO A 311 13.46 -6.02 -2.58
N THR A 312 14.08 -6.42 -3.68
CA THR A 312 14.31 -5.58 -4.85
C THR A 312 13.86 -6.29 -6.10
N THR A 313 13.05 -5.63 -6.92
CA THR A 313 12.73 -6.11 -8.27
C THR A 313 13.75 -5.51 -9.24
N ALA A 314 14.66 -6.31 -9.76
CA ALA A 314 15.70 -5.84 -10.66
C ALA A 314 15.33 -6.22 -12.09
N SER A 315 15.05 -5.23 -12.93
CA SER A 315 14.79 -5.43 -14.35
C SER A 315 16.05 -5.24 -15.19
N LEU A 316 16.17 -5.92 -16.33
CA LEU A 316 17.29 -5.73 -17.25
C LEU A 316 16.78 -5.52 -18.67
N ILE A 317 17.45 -4.63 -19.41
CA ILE A 317 17.34 -4.55 -20.86
C ILE A 317 18.16 -5.71 -21.43
N VAL A 318 17.50 -6.66 -22.09
CA VAL A 318 18.18 -7.89 -22.55
C VAL A 318 19.39 -7.59 -23.42
N SER A 319 19.25 -6.64 -24.36
CA SER A 319 20.32 -6.30 -25.29
C SER A 319 21.58 -5.71 -24.62
N GLU A 320 21.50 -5.16 -23.41
CA GLU A 320 22.68 -4.64 -22.69
C GLU A 320 23.52 -5.75 -22.06
N VAL A 321 22.95 -6.94 -21.85
CA VAL A 321 23.62 -8.07 -21.19
C VAL A 321 23.85 -9.26 -22.13
N HIS A 322 23.00 -9.42 -23.15
CA HIS A 322 23.03 -10.57 -24.05
C HIS A 322 24.32 -10.59 -24.91
N PRO A 323 25.10 -11.70 -24.95
CA PRO A 323 26.41 -11.74 -25.63
C PRO A 323 26.38 -11.52 -27.14
N ASN A 324 25.25 -11.83 -27.79
CA ASN A 324 25.06 -11.59 -29.23
C ASN A 324 24.43 -10.21 -29.54
N ASP A 325 24.25 -9.35 -28.55
CA ASP A 325 23.75 -7.98 -28.72
C ASP A 325 24.84 -6.96 -28.27
N PHE A 326 24.52 -6.04 -27.36
CA PHE A 326 25.44 -5.03 -26.82
C PHE A 326 26.10 -5.47 -25.51
N GLY A 327 25.77 -6.67 -25.01
CA GLY A 327 26.41 -7.28 -23.86
C GLY A 327 27.63 -8.13 -24.23
N ASN A 328 28.05 -8.96 -23.27
CA ASN A 328 29.10 -9.97 -23.46
C ASN A 328 28.92 -11.08 -22.41
N ALA A 329 29.65 -12.19 -22.56
CA ALA A 329 29.53 -13.34 -21.65
C ALA A 329 29.84 -13.01 -20.17
N ALA A 330 30.71 -12.03 -19.91
CA ALA A 330 31.01 -11.61 -18.54
C ALA A 330 29.83 -10.82 -17.94
N LEU A 331 29.25 -9.88 -18.69
CA LEU A 331 28.06 -9.11 -18.28
C LEU A 331 26.84 -10.01 -18.08
N GLU A 332 26.59 -10.96 -18.99
CA GLU A 332 25.50 -11.94 -18.86
C GLU A 332 25.68 -12.77 -17.58
N LYS A 333 26.91 -13.23 -17.29
CA LYS A 333 27.21 -13.94 -16.05
C LYS A 333 26.94 -13.09 -14.82
N LYS A 334 27.32 -11.80 -14.83
CA LYS A 334 27.08 -10.85 -13.73
C LYS A 334 25.61 -10.57 -13.51
N ALA A 335 24.85 -10.38 -14.59
CA ALA A 335 23.41 -10.29 -14.55
C ALA A 335 22.77 -11.55 -13.94
N ALA A 336 23.22 -12.74 -14.33
CA ALA A 336 22.75 -14.00 -13.74
C ALA A 336 23.09 -14.11 -12.24
N GLU A 337 24.28 -13.70 -11.83
CA GLU A 337 24.70 -13.67 -10.41
C GLU A 337 23.78 -12.75 -9.58
N LEU A 338 23.51 -11.53 -10.07
CA LEU A 338 22.56 -10.60 -9.46
C LEU A 338 21.15 -11.21 -9.35
N LEU A 339 20.62 -11.71 -10.46
CA LEU A 339 19.26 -12.21 -10.56
C LEU A 339 19.02 -13.54 -9.83
N LYS A 340 20.07 -14.23 -9.35
CA LYS A 340 19.94 -15.45 -8.52
C LYS A 340 19.81 -15.16 -7.03
N LYS A 341 20.02 -13.91 -6.60
CA LYS A 341 19.95 -13.54 -5.18
C LYS A 341 18.52 -13.74 -4.63
N PRO A 342 18.37 -14.28 -3.40
CA PRO A 342 17.06 -14.65 -2.86
C PRO A 342 16.14 -13.47 -2.57
N TYR A 343 16.71 -12.28 -2.35
CA TYR A 343 15.99 -11.01 -2.13
C TYR A 343 15.83 -10.18 -3.41
N VAL A 344 16.22 -10.72 -4.57
CA VAL A 344 16.00 -10.10 -5.88
C VAL A 344 14.87 -10.83 -6.60
N GLU A 345 13.85 -10.11 -7.06
CA GLU A 345 12.84 -10.58 -8.02
C GLU A 345 13.31 -10.24 -9.44
N PRO A 346 13.48 -11.23 -10.35
CA PRO A 346 13.86 -10.96 -11.72
C PRO A 346 12.71 -10.33 -12.52
N ALA A 347 13.01 -9.24 -13.23
CA ALA A 347 12.09 -8.54 -14.12
C ALA A 347 12.73 -8.24 -15.47
N SER A 348 11.92 -7.96 -16.48
CA SER A 348 12.39 -7.49 -17.79
C SER A 348 12.17 -6.00 -17.94
N HIS A 349 13.15 -5.30 -18.52
CA HIS A 349 13.00 -3.94 -19.03
C HIS A 349 13.03 -3.94 -20.56
N SER A 350 12.22 -4.83 -21.14
CA SER A 350 12.18 -5.10 -22.57
C SER A 350 13.45 -5.73 -23.15
N TRP A 351 13.45 -6.01 -24.46
CA TRP A 351 14.63 -6.52 -25.15
C TRP A 351 15.53 -5.36 -25.63
N TYR A 352 14.98 -4.45 -26.41
CA TYR A 352 15.72 -3.32 -27.02
C TYR A 352 15.37 -1.95 -26.43
N HIS A 353 14.46 -1.91 -25.44
CA HIS A 353 14.02 -0.69 -24.78
C HIS A 353 13.29 0.29 -25.74
N PRO A 354 12.09 -0.08 -26.23
CA PRO A 354 11.32 0.81 -27.10
C PRO A 354 10.85 2.06 -26.35
N PHE A 355 10.87 3.21 -27.03
CA PHE A 355 10.41 4.47 -26.43
C PHE A 355 8.90 4.67 -26.62
N GLU A 356 8.40 4.42 -27.84
CA GLU A 356 7.03 4.67 -28.28
C GLU A 356 6.30 3.33 -28.54
N TRP A 357 5.63 2.82 -27.52
CA TRP A 357 4.96 1.50 -27.59
C TRP A 357 3.84 1.43 -28.64
N HIS A 358 3.23 2.56 -29.00
CA HIS A 358 2.16 2.63 -30.00
C HIS A 358 2.62 2.28 -31.43
N ARG A 359 3.93 2.27 -31.68
CA ARG A 359 4.50 1.90 -32.99
C ARG A 359 4.69 0.38 -33.12
N LEU A 360 4.63 -0.36 -32.01
CA LEU A 360 4.81 -1.81 -32.00
C LEU A 360 3.47 -2.53 -32.20
N LYS A 361 3.51 -3.61 -32.97
CA LYS A 361 2.37 -4.51 -33.20
C LYS A 361 2.73 -5.94 -32.81
N LEU A 362 1.70 -6.76 -32.62
CA LEU A 362 1.88 -8.20 -32.48
C LEU A 362 2.30 -8.83 -33.81
N ASP A 363 3.30 -9.71 -33.76
CA ASP A 363 3.81 -10.53 -34.89
C ASP A 363 4.20 -9.77 -36.17
N THR A 364 4.22 -8.45 -36.13
CA THR A 364 4.66 -7.60 -37.24
C THR A 364 5.96 -6.93 -36.82
N ILE A 365 7.02 -7.29 -37.51
CA ILE A 365 8.33 -6.69 -37.33
C ILE A 365 8.28 -5.27 -37.88
N GLU A 366 8.48 -4.29 -37.01
CA GLU A 366 8.57 -2.88 -37.39
C GLU A 366 10.04 -2.45 -37.34
N LYS A 367 10.48 -1.73 -38.38
CA LYS A 367 11.83 -1.17 -38.42
C LYS A 367 11.83 0.11 -37.60
N TYR A 368 12.44 0.04 -36.44
CA TYR A 368 12.50 1.14 -35.50
C TYR A 368 13.68 2.06 -35.88
N SER A 369 13.44 3.17 -36.56
CA SER A 369 14.49 4.13 -36.95
C SER A 369 14.47 5.38 -36.06
N ASP A 370 15.63 5.70 -35.47
CA ASP A 370 16.00 6.98 -34.84
C ASP A 370 14.93 7.62 -33.94
N ASP A 371 14.74 7.05 -32.75
CA ASP A 371 14.13 7.77 -31.62
C ASP A 371 15.16 8.73 -31.03
N THR A 372 15.22 9.95 -31.54
CA THR A 372 16.21 10.96 -31.11
C THR A 372 15.69 11.99 -30.11
N ALA A 373 14.41 11.94 -29.69
CA ALA A 373 13.84 13.06 -28.93
C ALA A 373 14.22 13.08 -27.43
N GLU A 374 14.27 11.93 -26.75
CA GLU A 374 14.60 11.86 -25.30
C GLU A 374 15.99 11.28 -25.01
N THR A 375 16.57 10.50 -25.92
CA THR A 375 17.96 10.02 -25.84
C THR A 375 18.99 11.15 -25.97
N ASP A 376 18.58 12.29 -26.53
CA ASP A 376 19.37 13.52 -26.56
C ASP A 376 19.48 14.21 -25.19
N GLN A 377 18.66 13.86 -24.20
CA GLN A 377 18.73 14.47 -22.85
C GLN A 377 19.76 13.77 -21.94
N ILE A 378 20.06 12.48 -22.20
CA ILE A 378 21.19 11.79 -21.54
C ILE A 378 22.47 11.90 -22.39
N GLN A 379 22.67 13.07 -23.01
CA GLN A 379 23.74 13.37 -23.96
C GLN A 379 25.17 13.14 -23.42
N GLU A 380 25.38 13.20 -22.10
CA GLU A 380 26.69 12.88 -21.51
C GLU A 380 27.01 11.37 -21.53
N MET A 381 25.99 10.51 -21.53
CA MET A 381 26.16 9.07 -21.68
C MET A 381 26.16 8.70 -23.17
N LYS A 382 27.32 8.76 -23.82
CA LYS A 382 27.60 8.36 -25.23
C LYS A 382 27.14 6.93 -25.64
N ILE A 383 26.44 6.21 -24.77
CA ILE A 383 26.04 4.80 -24.91
C ILE A 383 24.57 4.67 -25.37
N TYR A 384 23.79 5.76 -25.25
CA TYR A 384 22.44 5.88 -25.81
C TYR A 384 22.48 6.50 -27.22
N ASN A 385 23.17 5.87 -28.18
CA ASN A 385 23.03 6.26 -29.59
C ASN A 385 22.09 5.28 -30.32
N PRO A 386 20.76 5.54 -30.35
CA PRO A 386 19.79 4.72 -31.06
C PRO A 386 20.04 4.66 -32.57
N ALA A 387 20.84 5.56 -33.15
CA ALA A 387 21.21 5.51 -34.58
C ALA A 387 22.01 4.25 -34.96
N ASN A 388 22.64 3.58 -33.98
CA ASN A 388 23.27 2.27 -34.16
C ASN A 388 22.35 1.09 -33.78
N ARG A 389 21.12 1.37 -33.32
CA ARG A 389 20.14 0.40 -32.82
C ARG A 389 18.91 0.27 -33.70
N ILE A 390 18.96 0.62 -35.00
CA ILE A 390 17.88 0.29 -35.93
C ILE A 390 17.67 -1.23 -35.91
N ARG A 391 16.64 -1.67 -35.19
CA ARG A 391 16.37 -3.08 -34.93
C ARG A 391 14.92 -3.37 -35.26
N GLU A 392 14.77 -4.49 -35.94
CA GLU A 392 13.51 -5.12 -36.27
C GLU A 392 12.94 -5.75 -35.00
N THR A 393 11.84 -5.21 -34.48
CA THR A 393 11.20 -5.71 -33.24
C THR A 393 9.68 -5.69 -33.30
N CYS A 394 9.04 -6.33 -32.32
CA CYS A 394 7.59 -6.47 -32.17
C CYS A 394 7.21 -6.67 -30.69
N LEU A 395 5.90 -6.64 -30.38
CA LEU A 395 5.42 -6.82 -29.00
C LEU A 395 5.85 -8.16 -28.38
N GLU A 396 5.81 -9.27 -29.14
CA GLU A 396 6.21 -10.61 -28.65
C GLU A 396 7.71 -10.66 -28.29
N LYS A 397 8.56 -9.96 -29.05
CA LYS A 397 10.00 -9.87 -28.79
C LYS A 397 10.28 -9.02 -27.55
N GLU A 398 9.67 -7.84 -27.48
CA GLU A 398 9.87 -6.88 -26.40
C GLU A 398 9.27 -7.33 -25.06
N ILE A 399 8.18 -8.12 -25.07
CA ILE A 399 7.48 -8.52 -23.84
C ILE A 399 7.75 -9.99 -23.49
N VAL A 400 7.41 -10.92 -24.38
CA VAL A 400 7.40 -12.35 -24.03
C VAL A 400 8.80 -12.94 -24.10
N SER A 401 9.53 -12.65 -25.17
CA SER A 401 10.89 -13.18 -25.37
C SER A 401 11.87 -12.62 -24.35
N SER A 402 11.74 -11.34 -23.99
CA SER A 402 12.58 -10.68 -23.00
C SER A 402 12.34 -11.24 -21.59
N VAL A 403 11.08 -11.36 -21.16
CA VAL A 403 10.71 -12.00 -19.89
C VAL A 403 11.20 -13.44 -19.85
N LYS A 404 11.04 -14.20 -20.94
CA LYS A 404 11.56 -15.57 -21.03
C LYS A 404 13.08 -15.61 -20.83
N TYR A 405 13.82 -14.78 -21.57
CA TYR A 405 15.29 -14.76 -21.48
C TYR A 405 15.77 -14.43 -20.06
N ILE A 406 15.18 -13.42 -19.41
CA ILE A 406 15.50 -13.08 -18.02
C ILE A 406 15.15 -14.23 -17.06
N GLY A 407 14.03 -14.91 -17.31
CA GLY A 407 13.65 -16.10 -16.56
C GLY A 407 14.72 -17.20 -16.64
N ASP A 408 15.14 -17.53 -17.86
CA ASP A 408 16.19 -18.51 -18.12
C ASP A 408 17.52 -18.10 -17.46
N LEU A 409 17.90 -16.82 -17.58
CA LEU A 409 19.14 -16.27 -17.00
C LEU A 409 19.17 -16.34 -15.47
N SER A 410 18.04 -16.04 -14.83
CA SER A 410 17.90 -16.07 -13.37
C SER A 410 17.74 -17.50 -12.80
N GLY A 411 17.39 -18.48 -13.64
CA GLY A 411 17.00 -19.83 -13.21
C GLY A 411 15.67 -19.87 -12.45
N ARG A 412 14.88 -18.79 -12.49
CA ARG A 412 13.58 -18.64 -11.83
C ARG A 412 12.57 -18.02 -12.80
N LYS A 413 11.28 -18.17 -12.52
CA LYS A 413 10.25 -17.55 -13.36
C LYS A 413 10.33 -16.02 -13.26
N CYS A 414 10.63 -15.35 -14.37
CA CYS A 414 10.40 -13.91 -14.53
C CYS A 414 8.93 -13.69 -14.91
N ARG A 415 8.27 -12.75 -14.23
CA ARG A 415 6.83 -12.46 -14.43
C ARG A 415 6.49 -10.98 -14.31
N VAL A 416 7.49 -10.11 -14.40
CA VAL A 416 7.33 -8.65 -14.28
C VAL A 416 8.01 -8.00 -15.47
N ILE A 417 7.31 -7.08 -16.12
CA ILE A 417 7.88 -6.13 -17.07
C ILE A 417 7.80 -4.71 -16.51
N CYS A 418 8.91 -3.99 -16.53
CA CYS A 418 8.97 -2.56 -16.26
C CYS A 418 8.88 -1.85 -17.62
N TRP A 419 7.85 -1.01 -17.84
CA TRP A 419 7.68 -0.32 -19.12
C TRP A 419 8.81 0.66 -19.36
N THR A 420 9.30 0.67 -20.59
CA THR A 420 10.40 1.52 -21.06
C THR A 420 9.89 2.80 -21.69
N GLY A 421 10.75 3.82 -21.76
CA GLY A 421 10.47 5.09 -22.43
C GLY A 421 9.22 5.80 -21.91
N MET A 422 8.30 6.15 -22.81
CA MET A 422 7.08 6.89 -22.49
C MET A 422 6.10 6.14 -21.55
N CYS A 423 6.38 4.87 -21.21
CA CYS A 423 5.54 4.08 -20.31
C CYS A 423 4.06 4.06 -20.71
N ASN A 424 3.79 4.06 -22.04
CA ASN A 424 2.48 4.19 -22.66
C ASN A 424 2.10 2.92 -23.46
N PRO A 425 2.07 1.73 -22.82
CA PRO A 425 1.77 0.49 -23.51
C PRO A 425 0.42 0.56 -24.21
N THR A 426 0.33 -0.06 -25.39
CA THR A 426 -0.93 -0.18 -26.12
C THR A 426 -1.89 -1.13 -25.40
N ARG A 427 -3.19 -1.02 -25.73
CA ARG A 427 -4.21 -2.00 -25.29
C ARG A 427 -3.81 -3.44 -25.69
N GLU A 428 -3.17 -3.62 -26.84
CA GLU A 428 -2.65 -4.91 -27.30
C GLU A 428 -1.48 -5.41 -26.44
N ALA A 429 -0.52 -4.55 -26.10
CA ALA A 429 0.58 -4.89 -25.20
C ALA A 429 0.09 -5.29 -23.80
N LEU A 430 -0.86 -4.52 -23.24
CA LEU A 430 -1.48 -4.85 -21.94
C LEU A 430 -2.24 -6.18 -21.99
N LYS A 431 -2.95 -6.46 -23.09
CA LYS A 431 -3.62 -7.74 -23.31
C LYS A 431 -2.62 -8.89 -23.37
N LEU A 432 -1.51 -8.73 -24.10
CA LEU A 432 -0.46 -9.75 -24.18
C LEU A 432 0.12 -10.08 -22.80
N CYS A 433 0.38 -9.05 -21.98
CA CYS A 433 0.81 -9.24 -20.59
C CYS A 433 -0.21 -10.05 -19.77
N GLU A 434 -1.50 -9.70 -19.84
CA GLU A 434 -2.56 -10.43 -19.13
C GLU A 434 -2.66 -11.89 -19.58
N ASP A 435 -2.74 -12.14 -20.89
CA ASP A 435 -2.88 -13.48 -21.47
C ASP A 435 -1.71 -14.41 -21.09
N LYS A 436 -0.51 -13.84 -20.87
CA LYS A 436 0.70 -14.58 -20.48
C LYS A 436 0.94 -14.60 -18.97
N GLY A 437 0.11 -13.92 -18.18
CA GLY A 437 0.29 -13.80 -16.72
C GLY A 437 1.53 -13.00 -16.33
N ILE A 438 1.90 -11.99 -17.12
CA ILE A 438 3.00 -11.07 -16.88
C ILE A 438 2.44 -9.81 -16.20
N TYR A 439 2.98 -9.48 -15.02
CA TYR A 439 2.72 -8.23 -14.32
C TYR A 439 3.47 -7.08 -14.98
N ASN A 440 2.93 -5.87 -14.92
CA ASN A 440 3.52 -4.69 -15.54
C ASN A 440 3.57 -3.51 -14.56
N ILE A 441 4.58 -2.64 -14.66
CA ILE A 441 4.69 -1.41 -13.88
C ILE A 441 5.44 -0.32 -14.67
N ASN A 442 5.18 0.96 -14.36
CA ASN A 442 5.94 2.19 -14.67
C ASN A 442 5.05 3.33 -15.20
N GLY A 443 5.60 4.54 -15.17
CA GLY A 443 4.92 5.80 -15.46
C GLY A 443 4.06 6.31 -14.30
N GLY A 444 3.32 7.39 -14.59
CA GLY A 444 2.46 8.07 -13.62
C GLY A 444 3.18 9.09 -12.75
N ASP A 445 4.51 9.16 -12.77
CA ASP A 445 5.33 10.30 -12.33
C ASP A 445 4.86 11.02 -11.05
N THR A 446 4.43 10.23 -10.06
CA THR A 446 3.90 10.77 -8.81
C THR A 446 5.01 11.49 -8.05
N ARG A 447 4.81 12.78 -7.79
CA ARG A 447 5.77 13.65 -7.09
C ARG A 447 5.05 14.61 -6.15
N TYR A 448 5.60 14.80 -4.95
CA TYR A 448 4.99 15.62 -3.89
C TYR A 448 6.04 16.17 -2.91
N ASP A 449 7.06 16.84 -3.44
CA ASP A 449 8.20 17.43 -2.73
C ASP A 449 8.55 18.81 -3.31
N GLY A 450 9.14 19.69 -2.49
CA GLY A 450 9.64 20.99 -2.94
C GLY A 450 8.59 21.82 -3.71
N GLU A 451 8.96 22.32 -4.89
CA GLU A 451 8.06 23.07 -5.78
C GLU A 451 6.95 22.19 -6.40
N PHE A 452 7.11 20.87 -6.39
CA PHE A 452 6.16 19.90 -6.93
C PHE A 452 5.18 19.37 -5.88
N LYS A 453 5.14 19.97 -4.68
CA LYS A 453 4.19 19.62 -3.62
C LYS A 453 2.77 20.12 -3.94
N LEU A 454 2.20 19.55 -4.99
CA LEU A 454 0.83 19.77 -5.47
C LEU A 454 0.08 18.45 -5.58
N TYR A 455 -1.17 18.39 -5.13
CA TYR A 455 -2.05 17.23 -5.23
C TYR A 455 -2.27 16.80 -6.67
N SER A 456 -2.24 17.74 -7.61
CA SER A 456 -2.30 17.51 -9.06
C SER A 456 -1.03 16.84 -9.62
N ASN A 457 0.01 16.63 -8.81
CA ASN A 457 1.20 15.83 -9.16
C ASN A 457 1.13 14.41 -8.58
N LEU A 458 0.05 14.04 -7.90
CA LEU A 458 -0.21 12.67 -7.48
C LEU A 458 -1.00 11.94 -8.58
N ARG A 459 -0.64 10.68 -8.87
CA ARG A 459 -1.41 9.82 -9.77
C ARG A 459 -1.99 8.61 -9.06
N PRO A 460 -3.14 8.07 -9.52
CA PRO A 460 -3.72 6.84 -8.98
C PRO A 460 -2.74 5.67 -9.07
N HIS A 461 -2.99 4.62 -8.28
CA HIS A 461 -2.14 3.42 -8.21
C HIS A 461 -2.04 2.68 -9.55
N TYR A 462 -3.02 2.89 -10.42
CA TYR A 462 -3.13 2.25 -11.72
C TYR A 462 -3.86 3.16 -12.72
N CYS A 463 -3.72 2.83 -14.00
CA CYS A 463 -4.45 3.42 -15.11
C CYS A 463 -5.23 2.31 -15.83
N PRO A 464 -6.57 2.37 -15.85
CA PRO A 464 -7.40 1.53 -16.73
C PRO A 464 -7.18 1.93 -18.19
N SER A 465 -6.97 0.96 -19.08
CA SER A 465 -6.94 1.19 -20.52
C SER A 465 -7.54 0.02 -21.27
N GLY A 466 -8.63 0.26 -22.03
CA GLY A 466 -9.28 -0.77 -22.84
C GLY A 466 -9.72 -2.04 -22.07
N GLY A 467 -10.20 -1.87 -20.84
CA GLY A 467 -10.56 -3.00 -19.95
C GLY A 467 -9.36 -3.76 -19.38
N ARG A 468 -8.13 -3.26 -19.55
CA ARG A 468 -6.89 -3.72 -18.91
C ARG A 468 -6.35 -2.67 -17.96
N ILE A 469 -5.26 -3.01 -17.28
CA ILE A 469 -4.67 -2.17 -16.24
C ILE A 469 -3.17 -2.03 -16.48
N LYS A 470 -2.71 -0.79 -16.62
CA LYS A 470 -1.32 -0.40 -16.41
C LYS A 470 -1.13 -0.04 -14.94
N PHE A 471 -0.13 -0.60 -14.27
CA PHE A 471 0.19 -0.20 -12.89
C PHE A 471 1.25 0.90 -12.90
N ASN A 472 1.03 1.95 -12.11
CA ASN A 472 1.96 3.08 -12.06
C ASN A 472 3.07 2.81 -11.06
N ALA A 473 4.28 3.33 -11.35
CA ALA A 473 5.26 3.54 -10.30
C ALA A 473 4.64 4.46 -9.23
N ARG A 474 5.07 4.30 -7.98
CA ARG A 474 4.41 5.02 -6.86
C ARG A 474 5.16 6.25 -6.38
N TYR A 475 6.34 6.48 -6.93
CA TYR A 475 7.08 7.73 -6.82
C TYR A 475 8.08 7.82 -7.97
N VAL A 476 8.49 9.04 -8.34
CA VAL A 476 9.48 9.31 -9.40
C VAL A 476 10.86 8.72 -9.10
N ASN A 477 11.61 8.44 -10.18
CA ASN A 477 13.00 7.95 -10.15
C ASN A 477 14.04 9.08 -10.08
N GLU A 478 15.31 8.72 -10.04
CA GLU A 478 16.43 9.68 -10.07
C GLU A 478 16.49 10.49 -11.36
N PHE A 479 16.06 9.95 -12.51
CA PHE A 479 16.01 10.69 -13.77
C PHE A 479 15.21 11.98 -13.62
N ILE A 480 13.96 11.88 -13.14
CA ILE A 480 13.09 13.04 -12.93
C ILE A 480 13.59 13.93 -11.77
N MET A 481 14.14 13.31 -10.71
CA MET A 481 14.63 14.08 -9.55
C MET A 481 15.89 14.91 -9.88
N THR A 482 16.67 14.51 -10.87
CA THR A 482 17.92 15.17 -11.31
C THR A 482 17.73 15.99 -12.58
N GLU A 483 16.50 16.38 -12.94
CA GLU A 483 16.22 17.13 -14.18
C GLU A 483 16.80 16.41 -15.41
N HIS A 484 16.38 15.16 -15.60
CA HIS A 484 16.76 14.30 -16.72
C HIS A 484 18.24 13.88 -16.71
N TRP A 485 18.75 13.47 -15.53
CA TRP A 485 20.15 13.07 -15.32
C TRP A 485 21.14 14.21 -15.57
N SER A 486 20.85 15.38 -14.98
CA SER A 486 21.70 16.57 -14.98
C SER A 486 22.27 16.85 -13.58
N GLU A 487 23.31 17.69 -13.49
CA GLU A 487 23.79 18.17 -12.19
C GLU A 487 22.72 19.00 -11.45
N PRO A 488 22.59 18.87 -10.12
CA PRO A 488 23.38 18.02 -9.24
C PRO A 488 22.86 16.56 -9.18
N TYR A 489 23.78 15.61 -9.34
CA TYR A 489 23.49 14.17 -9.42
C TYR A 489 23.05 13.51 -8.09
N ASP A 490 23.08 14.25 -6.98
CA ASP A 490 22.64 13.78 -5.67
C ASP A 490 21.17 14.13 -5.35
N ASN A 491 20.44 14.77 -6.28
CA ASN A 491 19.07 15.23 -6.04
C ASN A 491 18.09 14.11 -5.71
N TYR A 492 18.39 12.84 -6.03
CA TYR A 492 17.51 11.72 -5.69
C TYR A 492 17.22 11.62 -4.18
N LYS A 493 18.12 12.06 -3.30
CA LYS A 493 17.88 12.09 -1.84
C LYS A 493 16.64 12.90 -1.43
N LYS A 494 16.23 13.88 -2.26
CA LYS A 494 15.03 14.71 -2.03
C LYS A 494 13.73 13.88 -2.05
N VAL A 495 13.75 12.67 -2.63
CA VAL A 495 12.61 11.73 -2.61
C VAL A 495 12.11 11.42 -1.19
N ILE A 496 13.01 11.52 -0.19
CA ILE A 496 12.69 11.34 1.23
C ILE A 496 11.63 12.35 1.70
N GLU A 497 11.68 13.59 1.22
CA GLU A 497 10.67 14.61 1.53
C GLU A 497 9.30 14.16 0.99
N GLY A 498 9.28 13.68 -0.25
CA GLY A 498 8.12 13.07 -0.88
C GLY A 498 7.49 11.94 -0.09
N PHE A 499 8.33 11.01 0.38
CA PHE A 499 7.89 9.92 1.25
C PHE A 499 7.26 10.44 2.54
N LYS A 500 7.79 11.51 3.15
CA LYS A 500 7.21 12.12 4.35
C LYS A 500 5.89 12.83 4.04
N ASN A 501 5.84 13.64 2.98
CA ASN A 501 4.65 14.42 2.59
C ASN A 501 3.48 13.52 2.18
N THR A 502 3.73 12.33 1.64
CA THR A 502 2.69 11.34 1.27
C THR A 502 2.31 10.39 2.40
N ALA A 503 2.95 10.51 3.57
CA ALA A 503 2.61 9.74 4.76
C ALA A 503 1.58 10.44 5.65
N SER A 504 1.52 11.78 5.61
CA SER A 504 0.73 12.60 6.53
C SER A 504 0.38 13.96 5.88
N PRO A 505 -0.82 14.54 6.11
CA PRO A 505 -1.86 14.08 7.03
C PRO A 505 -2.67 12.88 6.51
N TYR A 506 -2.52 12.54 5.23
CA TYR A 506 -3.15 11.36 4.63
C TYR A 506 -2.07 10.41 4.11
N LEU A 507 -2.28 9.11 4.30
CA LEU A 507 -1.42 8.11 3.69
C LEU A 507 -1.89 7.90 2.25
N LEU A 508 -1.16 8.48 1.28
CA LEU A 508 -1.60 8.55 -0.12
C LEU A 508 -0.86 7.56 -1.04
N THR A 509 0.36 7.17 -0.69
CA THR A 509 1.19 6.28 -1.52
C THR A 509 1.91 5.25 -0.65
N PRO A 510 2.28 4.06 -1.17
CA PRO A 510 3.33 3.28 -0.55
C PRO A 510 4.68 4.00 -0.74
N VAL A 511 5.75 3.49 -0.11
CA VAL A 511 7.11 3.92 -0.45
C VAL A 511 7.59 3.12 -1.66
N ASN A 512 8.13 3.83 -2.65
CA ASN A 512 8.65 3.24 -3.87
C ASN A 512 10.04 3.84 -4.13
N ILE A 513 11.08 3.04 -3.86
CA ILE A 513 12.47 3.40 -4.20
C ILE A 513 12.70 2.90 -5.62
N TYR A 514 12.64 3.83 -6.57
CA TYR A 514 12.76 3.58 -8.00
C TYR A 514 13.96 4.33 -8.56
N TYR A 515 14.86 3.61 -9.23
CA TYR A 515 16.06 4.15 -9.85
C TYR A 515 16.57 3.22 -10.97
N HIS A 516 17.66 3.57 -11.64
CA HIS A 516 18.28 2.80 -12.71
C HIS A 516 19.71 2.36 -12.36
N PHE A 517 20.27 1.42 -13.11
CA PHE A 517 21.65 0.97 -12.87
C PHE A 517 22.69 2.05 -13.12
N TYR A 518 22.46 2.98 -14.06
CA TYR A 518 23.38 4.08 -14.30
C TYR A 518 23.60 4.98 -13.07
N SER A 519 22.74 4.93 -12.04
CA SER A 519 22.99 5.58 -10.74
C SER A 519 24.36 5.20 -10.14
N GLY A 520 24.89 4.02 -10.48
CA GLY A 520 26.23 3.57 -10.05
C GLY A 520 27.40 4.26 -10.76
N THR A 521 27.16 5.04 -11.81
CA THR A 521 28.23 5.69 -12.60
C THR A 521 28.88 6.89 -11.88
N LYS A 522 28.13 7.53 -10.97
CA LYS A 522 28.53 8.77 -10.28
C LYS A 522 28.51 8.60 -8.74
N PRO A 523 29.59 8.97 -8.02
CA PRO A 523 29.68 8.84 -6.57
C PRO A 523 28.59 9.60 -5.81
N GLU A 524 28.21 10.78 -6.30
CA GLU A 524 27.17 11.64 -5.72
C GLU A 524 25.80 10.96 -5.78
N SER A 525 25.47 10.37 -6.94
CA SER A 525 24.23 9.60 -7.12
C SER A 525 24.20 8.35 -6.23
N LEU A 526 25.31 7.59 -6.20
CA LEU A 526 25.44 6.43 -5.32
C LEU A 526 25.31 6.80 -3.83
N ALA A 527 25.87 7.94 -3.42
CA ALA A 527 25.75 8.45 -2.06
C ALA A 527 24.30 8.83 -1.72
N ALA A 528 23.60 9.52 -2.61
CA ALA A 528 22.19 9.84 -2.46
C ALA A 528 21.33 8.58 -2.33
N LEU A 529 21.60 7.56 -3.15
CA LEU A 529 20.89 6.28 -3.07
C LEU A 529 21.13 5.59 -1.72
N LYS A 530 22.37 5.57 -1.22
CA LYS A 530 22.67 5.06 0.12
C LYS A 530 21.87 5.80 1.20
N GLU A 531 21.76 7.13 1.13
CA GLU A 531 20.96 7.91 2.07
C GLU A 531 19.47 7.51 2.05
N VAL A 532 18.89 7.30 0.87
CA VAL A 532 17.49 6.85 0.73
C VAL A 532 17.28 5.46 1.35
N TYR A 533 18.20 4.53 1.14
CA TYR A 533 18.14 3.20 1.73
C TYR A 533 18.29 3.24 3.27
N GLU A 534 19.23 4.03 3.79
CA GLU A 534 19.41 4.22 5.24
C GLU A 534 18.18 4.87 5.88
N PHE A 535 17.56 5.85 5.21
CA PHE A 535 16.26 6.40 5.63
C PHE A 535 15.22 5.28 5.72
N ALA A 536 15.10 4.46 4.68
CA ALA A 536 14.09 3.40 4.60
C ALA A 536 14.32 2.27 5.63
N LEU A 537 15.56 1.95 5.97
CA LEU A 537 15.92 1.01 7.05
C LEU A 537 15.63 1.56 8.44
N ALA A 538 15.80 2.87 8.63
CA ALA A 538 15.36 3.54 9.85
C ALA A 538 13.83 3.51 9.98
N GLN A 539 13.12 3.39 8.86
CA GLN A 539 11.68 3.18 8.85
C GLN A 539 11.34 1.70 9.05
N SER A 540 10.18 1.45 9.66
CA SER A 540 9.67 0.10 9.90
C SER A 540 8.66 -0.29 8.82
N PHE A 541 9.02 -0.18 7.54
CA PHE A 541 8.11 -0.47 6.44
C PHE A 541 7.84 -1.98 6.28
N SER A 542 6.76 -2.32 5.58
CA SER A 542 6.52 -3.68 5.08
C SER A 542 7.01 -3.77 3.64
N PHE A 543 8.25 -4.21 3.45
CA PHE A 543 8.83 -4.34 2.11
C PHE A 543 8.22 -5.52 1.34
N MET A 544 8.08 -5.37 0.03
CA MET A 544 7.62 -6.41 -0.87
C MET A 544 8.23 -6.25 -2.27
N SER A 545 8.10 -7.29 -3.09
CA SER A 545 8.48 -7.19 -4.51
C SER A 545 7.38 -6.48 -5.31
N VAL A 546 7.68 -6.09 -6.55
CA VAL A 546 6.70 -5.45 -7.44
C VAL A 546 5.53 -6.39 -7.72
N SER A 547 5.78 -7.69 -7.95
CA SER A 547 4.68 -8.64 -8.18
C SER A 547 3.74 -8.74 -6.98
N ALA A 548 4.27 -8.75 -5.76
CA ALA A 548 3.47 -8.77 -4.54
C ALA A 548 2.67 -7.47 -4.35
N TRP A 549 3.24 -6.31 -4.71
CA TRP A 549 2.51 -5.04 -4.72
C TRP A 549 1.35 -5.05 -5.74
N ILE A 550 1.58 -5.58 -6.94
CA ILE A 550 0.54 -5.68 -7.97
C ILE A 550 -0.55 -6.69 -7.59
N GLU A 551 -0.18 -7.83 -7.00
CA GLU A 551 -1.12 -8.81 -6.44
C GLU A 551 -2.01 -8.16 -5.37
N ARG A 552 -1.41 -7.34 -4.49
CA ARG A 552 -2.14 -6.55 -3.49
C ARG A 552 -3.10 -5.54 -4.11
N LEU A 553 -2.68 -4.79 -5.14
CA LEU A 553 -3.58 -3.88 -5.87
C LEU A 553 -4.72 -4.63 -6.56
N ARG A 554 -4.47 -5.82 -7.12
CA ARG A 554 -5.54 -6.70 -7.64
C ARG A 554 -6.47 -7.17 -6.54
N GLY A 555 -5.94 -7.47 -5.35
CA GLY A 555 -6.72 -7.71 -4.15
C GLY A 555 -7.64 -6.54 -3.81
N PHE A 556 -7.09 -5.32 -3.79
CA PHE A 556 -7.86 -4.10 -3.59
C PHE A 556 -8.98 -3.97 -4.64
N MET A 557 -8.69 -4.19 -5.92
CA MET A 557 -9.66 -4.07 -7.01
C MET A 557 -10.74 -5.16 -7.03
N ASN A 558 -10.48 -6.34 -6.44
CA ASN A 558 -11.42 -7.45 -6.40
C ASN A 558 -12.12 -7.64 -5.04
N CYS A 559 -11.70 -6.92 -4.00
CA CYS A 559 -12.30 -7.02 -2.67
C CYS A 559 -13.78 -6.59 -2.69
N ARG A 560 -14.64 -7.34 -1.99
CA ARG A 560 -16.04 -6.98 -1.76
C ARG A 560 -16.24 -6.75 -0.28
N ILE A 561 -16.95 -5.69 0.07
CA ILE A 561 -17.34 -5.39 1.44
C ILE A 561 -18.86 -5.38 1.49
N THR A 562 -19.44 -6.13 2.40
CA THR A 562 -20.87 -6.17 2.64
C THR A 562 -21.14 -5.70 4.06
N ALA A 563 -21.89 -4.62 4.22
CA ALA A 563 -22.43 -4.24 5.52
C ALA A 563 -23.48 -5.27 5.93
N LEU A 564 -23.30 -5.79 7.14
CA LEU A 564 -24.21 -6.73 7.79
C LEU A 564 -25.08 -5.96 8.77
N ARG A 565 -26.24 -6.52 9.10
CA ARG A 565 -27.04 -6.01 10.22
C ARG A 565 -26.22 -6.11 11.51
N PRO A 566 -25.95 -4.99 12.21
CA PRO A 566 -25.25 -5.05 13.48
C PRO A 566 -26.07 -5.86 14.49
N VAL A 567 -25.44 -6.83 15.14
CA VAL A 567 -26.02 -7.50 16.31
C VAL A 567 -25.88 -6.54 17.49
N GLU A 568 -26.97 -6.22 18.20
CA GLU A 568 -26.93 -5.18 19.25
C GLU A 568 -25.83 -5.44 20.29
N LYS A 569 -25.62 -6.72 20.60
CA LYS A 569 -24.54 -7.21 21.44
C LYS A 569 -23.85 -8.42 20.83
N ILE A 570 -22.53 -8.47 20.99
CA ILE A 570 -21.68 -9.58 20.57
C ILE A 570 -21.27 -10.36 21.82
N GLU A 571 -21.64 -11.63 21.88
CA GLU A 571 -21.04 -12.57 22.83
C GLU A 571 -19.60 -12.90 22.41
N LEU A 572 -18.66 -12.78 23.34
CA LEU A 572 -17.25 -13.00 23.02
C LEU A 572 -16.93 -14.48 22.78
N SER A 573 -16.30 -14.75 21.63
CA SER A 573 -15.69 -16.05 21.34
C SER A 573 -14.59 -16.39 22.36
N ALA A 574 -14.23 -17.67 22.48
CA ALA A 574 -13.15 -18.08 23.36
C ALA A 574 -11.81 -17.39 23.01
N GLN A 575 -11.56 -17.15 21.72
CA GLN A 575 -10.38 -16.43 21.25
C GLN A 575 -10.45 -14.92 21.51
N ALA A 576 -11.65 -14.30 21.55
CA ALA A 576 -11.80 -12.87 21.80
C ALA A 576 -11.76 -12.49 23.29
N LYS A 577 -12.18 -13.38 24.20
CA LYS A 577 -12.24 -13.11 25.65
C LYS A 577 -10.96 -12.53 26.26
N PRO A 578 -9.74 -13.00 25.92
CA PRO A 578 -8.52 -12.44 26.50
C PRO A 578 -8.25 -10.96 26.16
N TYR A 579 -8.93 -10.40 25.15
CA TYR A 579 -8.74 -9.02 24.71
C TYR A 579 -9.66 -8.03 25.42
N TYR A 580 -10.70 -8.48 26.12
CA TYR A 580 -11.74 -7.61 26.66
C TYR A 580 -12.15 -8.03 28.07
N ASP A 581 -12.17 -7.08 29.02
CA ASP A 581 -12.77 -7.29 30.34
C ASP A 581 -14.29 -7.04 30.31
N ALA A 582 -14.98 -7.83 29.48
CA ALA A 582 -16.44 -7.77 29.32
C ALA A 582 -17.00 -9.14 28.92
N ALA A 583 -18.23 -9.43 29.32
CA ALA A 583 -18.93 -10.63 28.84
C ALA A 583 -19.49 -10.46 27.42
N GLU A 584 -19.90 -9.22 27.09
CA GLU A 584 -20.52 -8.83 25.83
C GLU A 584 -20.00 -7.46 25.39
N LEU A 585 -19.93 -7.23 24.08
CA LEU A 585 -19.59 -5.93 23.50
C LEU A 585 -20.78 -5.35 22.74
N LYS A 586 -20.93 -4.02 22.74
CA LYS A 586 -21.92 -3.35 21.89
C LYS A 586 -21.37 -3.23 20.46
N CYS A 587 -22.06 -3.82 19.48
CA CYS A 587 -21.69 -3.65 18.07
C CYS A 587 -22.20 -2.30 17.56
N LEU A 588 -21.33 -1.50 16.96
CA LEU A 588 -21.68 -0.27 16.26
C LEU A 588 -21.86 -0.53 14.77
N TYR A 589 -20.96 -1.32 14.17
CA TYR A 589 -21.00 -1.68 12.76
C TYR A 589 -20.49 -3.10 12.55
N ALA A 590 -21.01 -3.79 11.53
CA ALA A 590 -20.61 -5.15 11.17
C ALA A 590 -20.43 -5.23 9.65
N TYR A 591 -19.33 -5.84 9.21
CA TYR A 591 -19.01 -6.02 7.80
C TYR A 591 -18.50 -7.42 7.54
N ARG A 592 -18.76 -7.95 6.35
CA ARG A 592 -18.10 -9.12 5.78
C ARG A 592 -17.21 -8.63 4.64
N TYR A 593 -15.96 -9.07 4.63
CA TYR A 593 -15.10 -8.91 3.45
C TYR A 593 -15.00 -10.23 2.69
N GLU A 594 -14.86 -10.14 1.37
CA GLU A 594 -14.55 -11.25 0.48
C GLU A 594 -13.44 -10.81 -0.47
N ASN A 595 -12.37 -11.59 -0.57
CA ASN A 595 -11.25 -11.31 -1.47
C ASN A 595 -10.58 -12.62 -1.93
N ASN A 596 -9.56 -12.50 -2.77
CA ASN A 596 -8.82 -13.62 -3.34
C ASN A 596 -7.65 -14.12 -2.45
N GLY A 597 -7.52 -13.64 -1.21
CA GLY A 597 -6.41 -13.92 -0.28
C GLY A 597 -5.30 -12.86 -0.29
N GLU A 598 -5.43 -11.82 -1.13
CA GLU A 598 -4.39 -10.80 -1.31
C GLU A 598 -4.55 -9.57 -0.42
N MET A 599 -5.77 -9.30 0.06
CA MET A 599 -6.03 -8.20 0.99
C MET A 599 -6.06 -8.69 2.42
N ASP A 600 -5.13 -8.15 3.22
CA ASP A 600 -4.95 -8.43 4.65
C ASP A 600 -5.08 -7.17 5.52
N ASN A 601 -5.55 -6.05 4.93
CA ASN A 601 -5.67 -4.78 5.62
C ASN A 601 -6.90 -3.99 5.19
N PHE A 602 -7.59 -3.41 6.17
CA PHE A 602 -8.74 -2.54 5.99
C PHE A 602 -8.61 -1.29 6.86
N ARG A 603 -9.17 -0.18 6.42
CA ARG A 603 -9.13 1.10 7.13
C ARG A 603 -10.52 1.47 7.64
N TRP A 604 -10.59 1.94 8.88
CA TRP A 604 -11.78 2.51 9.50
C TRP A 604 -11.49 3.94 9.96
N ASP A 605 -12.24 4.89 9.39
CA ASP A 605 -12.01 6.33 9.52
C ASP A 605 -12.91 7.01 10.56
N PHE A 606 -13.82 6.25 11.18
CA PHE A 606 -14.85 6.78 12.08
C PHE A 606 -14.63 6.35 13.54
N GLU A 607 -15.53 6.78 14.42
CA GLU A 607 -15.55 6.38 15.83
C GLU A 607 -15.77 4.86 16.03
N GLY A 608 -15.38 4.39 17.22
CA GLY A 608 -15.38 2.97 17.57
C GLY A 608 -14.05 2.28 17.28
N TYR A 609 -13.95 1.03 17.69
CA TYR A 609 -12.72 0.24 17.64
C TYR A 609 -12.94 -1.07 16.88
N PRO A 610 -12.00 -1.51 16.03
CA PRO A 610 -12.03 -2.85 15.46
C PRO A 610 -12.02 -3.89 16.57
N MET A 611 -12.99 -4.80 16.55
CA MET A 611 -13.02 -5.94 17.47
C MET A 611 -11.93 -6.93 17.09
N ILE A 612 -11.09 -7.31 18.06
CA ILE A 612 -10.07 -8.32 17.86
C ILE A 612 -10.68 -9.68 18.15
N ASP A 613 -10.80 -10.47 17.08
CA ASP A 613 -11.20 -11.87 17.15
C ASP A 613 -10.42 -12.64 16.08
N PRO A 614 -9.35 -13.35 16.47
CA PRO A 614 -8.57 -14.16 15.54
C PRO A 614 -9.40 -15.24 14.83
N SER A 615 -10.49 -15.73 15.45
CA SER A 615 -11.40 -16.71 14.82
C SER A 615 -12.26 -16.08 13.73
N GLY A 616 -12.60 -14.79 13.86
CA GLY A 616 -13.27 -13.97 12.85
C GLY A 616 -12.31 -13.40 11.79
N GLY A 617 -11.00 -13.58 11.98
CA GLY A 617 -9.95 -13.16 11.05
C GLY A 617 -9.32 -11.80 11.37
N VAL A 618 -9.68 -11.13 12.46
CA VAL A 618 -9.08 -9.84 12.87
C VAL A 618 -8.01 -10.09 13.94
N MET A 619 -6.76 -9.83 13.58
CA MET A 619 -5.57 -10.13 14.41
C MET A 619 -5.12 -8.94 15.27
N GLY A 620 -5.60 -7.74 14.96
CA GLY A 620 -5.29 -6.49 15.65
C GLY A 620 -5.44 -5.28 14.73
N PHE A 621 -4.93 -4.12 15.13
CA PHE A 621 -4.93 -2.91 14.30
C PHE A 621 -3.83 -1.92 14.70
N ASN A 622 -3.47 -1.02 13.80
CA ASN A 622 -2.65 0.15 14.11
C ASN A 622 -3.44 1.44 13.86
N GLU A 623 -3.09 2.54 14.53
CA GLU A 623 -3.65 3.84 14.23
C GLU A 623 -2.61 4.69 13.48
N ILE A 624 -2.99 5.20 12.31
CA ILE A 624 -2.16 6.06 11.47
C ILE A 624 -3.03 7.23 11.01
N ASN A 625 -2.59 8.46 11.27
CA ASN A 625 -3.33 9.68 10.95
C ASN A 625 -4.80 9.66 11.46
N GLY A 626 -5.04 9.15 12.66
CA GLY A 626 -6.38 9.05 13.28
C GLY A 626 -7.26 7.90 12.76
N SER A 627 -6.85 7.22 11.69
CA SER A 627 -7.58 6.10 11.09
C SER A 627 -7.07 4.75 11.63
N LYS A 628 -7.97 3.79 11.85
CA LYS A 628 -7.62 2.45 12.35
C LYS A 628 -7.39 1.49 11.17
N TYR A 629 -6.17 1.02 11.02
CA TYR A 629 -5.74 0.05 10.01
C TYR A 629 -5.79 -1.36 10.61
N ILE A 630 -6.81 -2.10 10.22
CA ILE A 630 -7.22 -3.41 10.72
C ILE A 630 -6.37 -4.49 10.07
N ASN A 631 -5.65 -5.25 10.88
CA ASN A 631 -4.84 -6.39 10.46
C ASN A 631 -5.74 -7.62 10.33
N ALA A 632 -6.06 -8.01 9.09
CA ALA A 632 -6.78 -9.23 8.80
C ALA A 632 -5.80 -10.39 8.53
N GLY A 633 -6.20 -11.61 8.88
CA GLY A 633 -5.49 -12.82 8.48
C GLY A 633 -5.58 -13.09 6.97
N PRO A 634 -4.92 -14.14 6.46
CA PRO A 634 -4.89 -14.48 5.02
C PRO A 634 -6.20 -15.10 4.51
N ASN A 635 -7.31 -14.90 5.21
CA ASN A 635 -8.60 -15.51 4.87
C ASN A 635 -9.18 -14.85 3.62
N LYS A 636 -9.81 -15.67 2.76
CA LYS A 636 -10.55 -15.17 1.59
C LYS A 636 -11.85 -14.46 1.98
N SER A 637 -12.33 -14.67 3.20
CA SER A 637 -13.45 -13.96 3.77
C SER A 637 -13.35 -13.92 5.28
N GLY A 638 -13.90 -12.88 5.89
CA GLY A 638 -13.97 -12.74 7.35
C GLY A 638 -14.93 -11.62 7.73
N ASN A 639 -15.24 -11.54 9.03
CA ASN A 639 -16.11 -10.52 9.57
C ASN A 639 -15.29 -9.46 10.30
N ILE A 640 -15.64 -8.19 10.11
CA ILE A 640 -15.08 -7.05 10.82
C ILE A 640 -16.21 -6.42 11.63
N PHE A 641 -16.07 -6.43 12.94
CA PHE A 641 -16.97 -5.73 13.85
C PHE A 641 -16.30 -4.47 14.38
N ILE A 642 -17.04 -3.38 14.45
CA ILE A 642 -16.65 -2.14 15.13
C ILE A 642 -17.45 -2.05 16.42
N VAL A 643 -16.76 -1.93 17.55
CA VAL A 643 -17.32 -1.96 18.91
C VAL A 643 -17.10 -0.65 19.65
N ASP A 644 -17.79 -0.50 20.78
CA ASP A 644 -17.84 0.72 21.59
C ASP A 644 -16.59 1.00 22.43
N ARG A 645 -15.65 0.05 22.54
CA ARG A 645 -14.48 0.14 23.42
C ARG A 645 -13.23 -0.51 22.83
N PRO A 646 -12.03 -0.04 23.19
CA PRO A 646 -10.78 -0.64 22.72
C PRO A 646 -10.52 -2.01 23.39
N PRO A 647 -9.63 -2.84 22.82
CA PRO A 647 -9.09 -4.00 23.51
C PRO A 647 -8.19 -3.59 24.68
N GLU A 648 -8.18 -4.39 25.74
CA GLU A 648 -7.36 -4.24 26.95
C GLU A 648 -6.24 -5.30 27.03
N GLY A 649 -6.41 -6.45 26.36
CA GLY A 649 -5.39 -7.49 26.25
C GLY A 649 -4.29 -7.16 25.24
N LEU A 650 -3.19 -7.93 25.26
CA LEU A 650 -2.13 -7.91 24.26
C LEU A 650 -2.69 -8.13 22.87
N TYR A 651 -2.32 -7.29 21.91
CA TYR A 651 -2.69 -7.52 20.51
C TYR A 651 -1.63 -7.06 19.52
N LEU A 652 -1.68 -7.62 18.31
CA LEU A 652 -0.77 -7.25 17.24
C LEU A 652 -1.10 -5.84 16.73
N LYS A 653 -0.26 -4.87 17.11
CA LYS A 653 -0.32 -3.52 16.58
C LYS A 653 0.24 -3.47 15.16
N SER A 654 1.47 -3.94 14.96
CA SER A 654 2.06 -4.02 13.62
C SER A 654 3.20 -5.03 13.49
N LEU A 655 3.53 -5.47 12.25
CA LEU A 655 4.75 -6.20 11.93
C LEU A 655 5.26 -5.94 10.50
N SER A 656 6.58 -6.04 10.25
CA SER A 656 7.14 -5.98 8.88
C SER A 656 7.03 -7.36 8.22
N GLY A 657 5.96 -7.55 7.45
CA GLY A 657 5.63 -8.80 6.77
C GLY A 657 4.11 -9.01 6.65
N LYS A 658 3.70 -10.15 6.12
CA LYS A 658 2.29 -10.57 6.03
C LYS A 658 1.93 -11.46 7.21
N VAL A 659 1.03 -11.01 8.07
CA VAL A 659 0.53 -11.80 9.21
C VAL A 659 -0.21 -13.05 8.71
N ILE A 660 0.05 -14.19 9.34
CA ILE A 660 -0.68 -15.45 9.12
C ILE A 660 -1.70 -15.63 10.24
N VAL A 661 -1.24 -15.53 11.49
CA VAL A 661 -2.09 -15.59 12.68
C VAL A 661 -1.42 -14.78 13.79
N ALA A 662 -2.22 -14.14 14.62
CA ALA A 662 -1.77 -13.61 15.89
C ALA A 662 -2.86 -13.82 16.95
N GLY A 663 -2.47 -14.28 18.13
CA GLY A 663 -3.40 -14.42 19.24
C GLY A 663 -2.88 -15.23 20.40
N TYR A 664 -3.72 -15.31 21.42
CA TYR A 664 -3.45 -16.09 22.62
C TYR A 664 -3.44 -17.59 22.32
N ASP A 665 -2.51 -18.29 22.95
CA ASP A 665 -2.46 -19.75 22.86
C ASP A 665 -3.64 -20.37 23.62
N SER A 666 -4.37 -21.28 22.98
CA SER A 666 -5.53 -21.94 23.58
C SER A 666 -5.14 -23.05 24.55
N GLU A 667 -3.92 -23.57 24.46
CA GLU A 667 -3.42 -24.69 25.26
C GLU A 667 -2.49 -24.22 26.39
N GLU A 668 -1.78 -23.11 26.20
CA GLU A 668 -0.83 -22.55 27.17
C GLU A 668 -1.23 -21.14 27.65
N ALA A 669 -1.74 -21.04 28.88
CA ALA A 669 -2.06 -19.76 29.49
C ALA A 669 -0.80 -18.88 29.64
N GLY A 670 -0.93 -17.58 29.35
CA GLY A 670 0.19 -16.65 29.43
C GLY A 670 1.08 -16.63 28.18
N VAL A 671 0.61 -17.17 27.05
CA VAL A 671 1.35 -17.15 25.78
C VAL A 671 0.56 -16.45 24.69
N TYR A 672 1.21 -15.53 23.99
CA TYR A 672 0.71 -14.86 22.79
C TYR A 672 1.60 -15.20 21.60
N ASN A 673 1.03 -15.79 20.56
CA ASN A 673 1.74 -16.22 19.37
C ASN A 673 1.50 -15.25 18.20
N VAL A 674 2.53 -15.05 17.37
CA VAL A 674 2.43 -14.39 16.06
C VAL A 674 3.15 -15.25 15.04
N GLU A 675 2.49 -15.61 13.95
CA GLU A 675 3.13 -16.20 12.78
C GLU A 675 2.98 -15.25 11.59
N ALA A 676 4.06 -15.11 10.81
CA ALA A 676 4.07 -14.22 9.66
C ALA A 676 4.97 -14.76 8.55
N PHE A 677 4.69 -14.34 7.31
CA PHE A 677 5.65 -14.40 6.22
C PHE A 677 6.43 -13.10 6.16
N VAL A 678 7.75 -13.22 6.19
CA VAL A 678 8.67 -12.09 6.22
C VAL A 678 9.64 -12.22 5.04
N ASN A 679 10.02 -11.08 4.49
CA ASN A 679 10.97 -10.95 3.39
C ASN A 679 11.96 -9.79 3.61
N SER A 680 11.94 -9.16 4.78
CA SER A 680 12.68 -7.95 5.16
C SER A 680 13.08 -8.02 6.64
N PRO A 681 13.88 -7.08 7.19
CA PRO A 681 14.22 -7.12 8.60
C PRO A 681 12.94 -7.18 9.45
N PHE A 682 12.82 -8.24 10.27
CA PHE A 682 11.58 -8.49 10.98
C PHE A 682 11.48 -7.59 12.20
N LYS A 683 10.39 -6.85 12.31
CA LYS A 683 10.07 -6.06 13.48
C LYS A 683 8.60 -6.19 13.77
N ALA A 684 8.24 -6.43 15.02
CA ALA A 684 6.86 -6.51 15.47
C ALA A 684 6.63 -5.57 16.66
N VAL A 685 5.39 -5.07 16.78
CA VAL A 685 4.92 -4.25 17.89
C VAL A 685 3.63 -4.86 18.39
N ILE A 686 3.60 -5.20 19.67
CA ILE A 686 2.45 -5.70 20.40
C ILE A 686 1.99 -4.60 21.36
N ALA A 687 0.73 -4.21 21.28
CA ALA A 687 0.14 -3.20 22.16
C ALA A 687 -0.33 -3.81 23.48
N ASN A 688 -0.65 -2.96 24.45
CA ASN A 688 -1.13 -3.31 25.80
C ASN A 688 -0.14 -4.18 26.59
N ALA A 689 1.14 -3.85 26.46
CA ALA A 689 2.23 -4.58 27.09
C ALA A 689 2.44 -4.27 28.60
N ASP A 690 1.39 -4.32 29.43
CA ASP A 690 1.43 -3.93 30.85
C ASP A 690 1.91 -5.01 31.84
N TYR A 691 2.20 -6.23 31.39
CA TYR A 691 2.65 -7.29 32.29
C TYR A 691 4.07 -7.03 32.85
N PRO A 692 4.36 -7.40 34.12
CA PRO A 692 5.66 -7.16 34.74
C PRO A 692 6.80 -7.98 34.14
N PHE A 693 6.51 -9.11 33.46
CA PHE A 693 7.52 -10.00 32.90
C PHE A 693 7.13 -10.49 31.52
N TYR A 694 8.11 -10.50 30.62
CA TYR A 694 8.02 -11.09 29.29
C TYR A 694 9.24 -11.93 28.95
N LYS A 695 9.02 -13.02 28.22
CA LYS A 695 10.04 -13.76 27.48
C LYS A 695 9.58 -13.93 26.04
N ILE A 696 10.49 -13.69 25.11
CA ILE A 696 10.18 -13.78 23.68
C ILE A 696 10.99 -14.93 23.09
N TYR A 697 10.33 -15.84 22.41
CA TYR A 697 10.95 -16.89 21.60
C TYR A 697 10.67 -16.58 20.14
N TYR A 698 11.72 -16.52 19.34
CA TYR A 698 11.64 -16.33 17.90
C TYR A 698 12.09 -17.62 17.22
N THR A 699 11.21 -18.18 16.39
CA THR A 699 11.50 -19.34 15.54
C THR A 699 11.60 -18.86 14.10
N ASN A 700 12.73 -19.14 13.48
CA ASN A 700 13.04 -18.67 12.14
C ASN A 700 12.51 -19.61 11.04
N ALA A 701 12.77 -19.29 9.76
CA ALA A 701 12.30 -20.07 8.62
C ALA A 701 12.98 -21.45 8.50
N LYS A 702 14.13 -21.62 9.15
CA LYS A 702 14.81 -22.92 9.32
C LYS A 702 14.32 -23.72 10.53
N ASN A 703 13.29 -23.24 11.21
CA ASN A 703 12.71 -23.86 12.40
C ASN A 703 13.66 -23.89 13.62
N GLU A 704 14.60 -22.95 13.68
CA GLU A 704 15.52 -22.75 14.80
C GLU A 704 14.91 -21.72 15.76
N THR A 705 14.82 -22.07 17.05
CA THR A 705 14.22 -21.20 18.08
C THR A 705 15.28 -20.56 18.96
N VAL A 706 15.23 -19.23 19.10
CA VAL A 706 16.13 -18.43 19.93
C VAL A 706 15.31 -17.57 20.90
N GLN A 707 15.76 -17.49 22.15
CA GLN A 707 15.17 -16.62 23.16
C GLN A 707 15.76 -15.21 23.07
N TYR A 708 14.90 -14.19 23.06
CA TYR A 708 15.25 -12.78 23.09
C TYR A 708 14.78 -12.10 24.37
N ALA A 709 15.47 -11.03 24.76
CA ALA A 709 14.99 -10.13 25.81
C ALA A 709 13.84 -9.28 25.27
N ALA A 710 12.82 -9.05 26.10
CA ALA A 710 11.73 -8.15 25.75
C ALA A 710 12.20 -6.69 25.79
N ILE A 711 11.83 -5.92 24.78
CA ILE A 711 11.98 -4.46 24.74
C ILE A 711 10.59 -3.90 24.97
N ILE A 712 10.41 -3.13 26.03
CA ILE A 712 9.12 -2.57 26.42
C ILE A 712 9.24 -1.05 26.40
N ASP A 713 8.43 -0.41 25.56
CA ASP A 713 8.18 1.03 25.59
C ASP A 713 7.04 1.28 26.59
N LYS A 714 7.40 1.73 27.79
CA LYS A 714 6.43 1.96 28.86
C LYS A 714 5.55 3.19 28.63
N GLU A 715 6.01 4.16 27.86
CA GLU A 715 5.22 5.37 27.57
C GLU A 715 4.08 5.04 26.62
N LYS A 716 4.35 4.18 25.63
CA LYS A 716 3.35 3.75 24.65
C LYS A 716 2.63 2.47 25.02
N ASN A 717 3.05 1.81 26.10
CA ASN A 717 2.55 0.50 26.51
C ASN A 717 2.71 -0.56 25.39
N GLU A 718 3.91 -0.63 24.81
CA GLU A 718 4.22 -1.48 23.67
C GLU A 718 5.38 -2.43 23.94
N LEU A 719 5.25 -3.67 23.49
CA LEU A 719 6.35 -4.62 23.38
C LEU A 719 6.88 -4.60 21.94
N ILE A 720 8.16 -4.31 21.81
CA ILE A 720 8.86 -4.18 20.52
C ILE A 720 9.78 -5.38 20.36
N PHE A 721 9.71 -6.01 19.19
CA PHE A 721 10.66 -7.04 18.77
C PHE A 721 11.39 -6.57 17.53
N ASN A 722 12.73 -6.60 17.55
CA ASN A 722 13.58 -6.40 16.38
C ASN A 722 14.36 -7.69 16.15
N GLY A 723 13.96 -8.45 15.12
CA GLY A 723 14.59 -9.70 14.71
C GLY A 723 15.59 -9.52 13.56
N PRO A 724 16.43 -10.53 13.29
CA PRO A 724 17.27 -10.54 12.11
C PRO A 724 16.42 -10.59 10.83
N TYR A 725 17.03 -10.19 9.70
CA TYR A 725 16.45 -10.45 8.38
C TYR A 725 16.48 -11.96 8.11
N GLU A 726 15.32 -12.54 7.86
CA GLU A 726 15.19 -13.89 7.32
C GLU A 726 13.93 -13.97 6.45
N ALA A 727 14.08 -14.44 5.22
CA ALA A 727 12.96 -14.63 4.31
C ALA A 727 12.30 -15.97 4.59
N GLY A 728 10.98 -15.96 4.79
CA GLY A 728 10.17 -17.16 4.98
C GLY A 728 9.14 -17.02 6.09
N LYS A 729 8.61 -18.16 6.54
CA LYS A 729 7.66 -18.24 7.64
C LYS A 729 8.41 -18.14 8.97
N ILE A 730 7.96 -17.26 9.86
CA ILE A 730 8.52 -17.12 11.21
C ILE A 730 7.42 -17.28 12.26
N LYS A 731 7.83 -17.54 13.52
CA LYS A 731 6.94 -17.53 14.69
C LYS A 731 7.56 -16.76 15.84
N LEU A 732 6.78 -15.90 16.46
CA LEU A 732 7.08 -15.21 17.71
C LEU A 732 6.15 -15.77 18.80
N SER A 733 6.72 -16.30 19.88
CA SER A 733 5.97 -16.74 21.07
C SER A 733 6.35 -15.86 22.25
N ILE A 734 5.37 -15.12 22.76
CA ILE A 734 5.53 -14.12 23.83
C ILE A 734 4.90 -14.70 25.09
N HIS A 735 5.74 -15.10 26.03
CA HIS A 735 5.30 -15.58 27.34
C HIS A 735 5.25 -14.40 28.30
N TYR A 736 4.11 -14.18 28.94
CA TYR A 736 3.86 -13.08 29.86
C TYR A 736 3.29 -13.61 31.19
N SER A 737 3.47 -12.85 32.28
CA SER A 737 2.98 -13.24 33.61
C SER A 737 2.53 -12.02 34.40
N SER A 738 1.33 -12.10 34.99
CA SER A 738 0.80 -11.12 35.96
C SER A 738 1.38 -11.28 37.36
N HIS A 739 1.94 -12.45 37.67
CA HIS A 739 2.54 -12.73 38.98
C HIS A 739 4.03 -12.41 38.93
N PHE A 740 4.55 -11.82 40.03
CA PHE A 740 5.97 -11.92 40.39
C PHE A 740 6.30 -13.40 40.54
N GLY A 741 6.69 -14.05 39.44
CA GLY A 741 7.17 -15.42 39.45
C GLY A 741 8.25 -15.54 40.52
N ASN A 742 8.13 -16.58 41.35
CA ASN A 742 9.01 -16.91 42.48
C ASN A 742 10.43 -16.33 42.30
N ILE A 743 10.77 -15.34 43.13
CA ILE A 743 12.04 -14.57 43.20
C ILE A 743 13.32 -15.42 43.03
N LYS A 744 13.23 -16.74 43.19
CA LYS A 744 14.32 -17.70 43.02
C LYS A 744 14.95 -17.69 41.62
N SER A 745 14.22 -17.56 40.51
CA SER A 745 14.84 -17.66 39.17
C SER A 745 15.53 -16.37 38.71
N PHE A 746 15.01 -15.20 39.11
CA PHE A 746 15.63 -13.91 38.82
C PHE A 746 16.92 -13.73 39.62
N PHE A 747 16.93 -14.10 40.91
CA PHE A 747 18.16 -14.14 41.70
C PHE A 747 19.14 -15.20 41.20
N TYR A 748 18.68 -16.40 40.80
CA TYR A 748 19.59 -17.38 40.21
C TYR A 748 20.23 -16.85 38.93
N GLY A 749 19.48 -16.22 38.02
CA GLY A 749 20.05 -15.64 36.80
C GLY A 749 21.07 -14.53 37.07
N ALA A 750 20.76 -13.61 37.99
CA ALA A 750 21.66 -12.53 38.38
C ALA A 750 22.90 -13.06 39.12
N VAL A 751 22.74 -13.96 40.09
CA VAL A 751 23.83 -14.58 40.86
C VAL A 751 24.71 -15.46 39.96
N THR A 752 24.12 -16.18 39.00
CA THR A 752 24.88 -17.02 38.05
C THR A 752 25.66 -16.15 37.06
N ARG A 753 25.11 -15.01 36.61
CA ARG A 753 25.88 -14.03 35.79
C ARG A 753 27.00 -13.37 36.57
N ILE A 754 26.76 -13.00 37.83
CA ILE A 754 27.79 -12.48 38.73
C ILE A 754 28.87 -13.55 38.96
N TYR A 755 28.49 -14.80 39.20
CA TYR A 755 29.40 -15.94 39.34
C TYR A 755 30.24 -16.17 38.08
N TYR A 756 29.63 -16.20 36.89
CA TYR A 756 30.37 -16.35 35.63
C TYR A 756 31.24 -15.13 35.30
N PHE A 757 30.81 -13.92 35.65
CA PHE A 757 31.61 -12.70 35.52
C PHE A 757 32.89 -12.78 36.37
N PHE A 758 32.78 -13.26 37.61
CA PHE A 758 33.94 -13.48 38.48
C PHE A 758 34.82 -14.65 38.02
N MET A 759 34.23 -15.75 37.53
CA MET A 759 34.98 -16.90 36.99
C MET A 759 35.76 -16.58 35.70
N LYS A 760 35.24 -15.71 34.83
CA LYS A 760 35.95 -15.26 33.62
C LYS A 760 36.96 -14.14 33.88
N ASN A 761 36.92 -13.49 35.04
CA ASN A 761 37.81 -12.39 35.41
C ASN A 761 38.51 -12.65 36.76
N PRO A 762 39.39 -13.67 36.86
CA PRO A 762 40.04 -14.06 38.11
C PRO A 762 40.90 -12.95 38.73
N LEU A 763 41.37 -12.00 37.93
CA LEU A 763 42.07 -10.78 38.37
C LEU A 763 41.23 -9.92 39.31
N ILE A 764 39.91 -9.84 39.10
CA ILE A 764 39.01 -9.06 39.97
C ILE A 764 38.84 -9.74 41.33
N ILE A 765 38.75 -11.08 41.34
CA ILE A 765 38.72 -11.85 42.60
C ILE A 765 40.04 -11.66 43.36
N LEU A 766 41.19 -11.72 42.67
CA LEU A 766 42.50 -11.51 43.26
C LEU A 766 42.61 -10.10 43.86
N LEU A 767 42.14 -9.07 43.15
CA LEU A 767 42.12 -7.69 43.65
C LEU A 767 41.21 -7.52 44.88
N LEU A 768 40.04 -8.16 44.89
CA LEU A 768 39.14 -8.13 46.05
C LEU A 768 39.73 -8.88 47.26
N VAL A 769 40.41 -10.00 47.05
CA VAL A 769 41.11 -10.75 48.11
C VAL A 769 42.30 -9.95 48.64
N ILE A 770 43.09 -9.33 47.77
CA ILE A 770 44.19 -8.44 48.15
C ILE A 770 43.64 -7.24 48.95
N TYR A 771 42.57 -6.60 48.48
CA TYR A 771 41.92 -5.49 49.17
C TYR A 771 41.36 -5.90 50.54
N ALA A 772 40.73 -7.07 50.63
CA ALA A 772 40.24 -7.62 51.88
C ALA A 772 41.38 -7.96 52.84
N TYR A 773 42.46 -8.58 52.35
CA TYR A 773 43.67 -8.88 53.12
C TYR A 773 44.30 -7.62 53.71
N PHE A 774 44.51 -6.58 52.89
CA PHE A 774 45.05 -5.30 53.37
C PHE A 774 44.08 -4.54 54.28
N SER A 775 42.78 -4.62 54.05
CA SER A 775 41.77 -4.03 54.94
C SER A 775 41.74 -4.72 56.32
N ILE A 776 41.90 -6.05 56.35
CA ILE A 776 41.99 -6.83 57.59
C ILE A 776 43.33 -6.57 58.30
N GLN A 777 44.46 -6.57 57.57
CA GLN A 777 45.78 -6.22 58.12
C GLN A 777 45.81 -4.80 58.69
N ASN A 778 45.21 -3.82 58.01
CA ASN A 778 45.13 -2.44 58.49
C ASN A 778 44.26 -2.33 59.75
N ARG A 779 43.16 -3.11 59.85
CA ARG A 779 42.38 -3.23 61.10
C ARG A 779 43.16 -3.95 62.21
N TYR A 780 43.97 -4.96 61.88
CA TYR A 780 44.80 -5.69 62.83
C TYR A 780 45.95 -4.83 63.38
N LEU A 781 46.65 -4.09 62.52
CA LEU A 781 47.67 -3.10 62.89
C LEU A 781 47.08 -1.97 63.75
N LYS A 782 45.90 -1.43 63.40
CA LYS A 782 45.21 -0.43 64.22
C LYS A 782 44.76 -0.96 65.59
N ARG A 783 44.48 -2.27 65.72
CA ARG A 783 44.18 -2.91 67.01
C ARG A 783 45.44 -3.20 67.84
N ASN A 784 46.56 -3.56 67.22
CA ASN A 784 47.80 -3.89 67.92
C ASN A 784 48.71 -2.69 68.22
N LEU A 785 48.50 -1.52 67.59
CA LEU A 785 49.12 -0.25 67.99
C LEU A 785 48.48 0.37 69.26
N LYS A 786 47.45 -0.28 69.83
CA LYS A 786 46.80 0.12 71.09
C LYS A 786 47.08 -0.86 72.26
N ARG A 787 48.22 -1.56 72.24
CA ARG A 787 48.76 -2.23 73.44
C ARG A 787 50.12 -1.63 73.83
N PRO A 788 50.27 -1.13 75.07
CA PRO A 788 51.47 -0.44 75.51
C PRO A 788 52.57 -1.46 75.83
N GLY A 789 53.76 -1.27 75.25
CA GLY A 789 54.99 -1.85 75.78
C GLY A 789 55.74 -2.86 74.90
N ILE A 790 56.15 -2.49 73.69
CA ILE A 790 57.37 -3.03 73.06
C ILE A 790 58.12 -1.86 72.39
N LYS A 791 59.37 -1.62 72.80
CA LYS A 791 60.26 -0.56 72.29
C LYS A 791 60.93 -1.01 70.98
N LYS A 792 60.84 -0.10 69.99
CA LYS A 792 61.54 0.04 68.71
C LYS A 792 61.76 -1.22 67.86
#